data_AF-A0A946CDC4-F1
#
_entry.id   AF-A0A946CDC4-F1
#
_cell.length_a   1.000
_cell.length_b   1.000
_cell.length_c   1.000
_cell.angle_alpha   90.00
_cell.angle_beta   90.00
_cell.angle_gamma   90.00
#
_symmetry.space_group_name_H-M   'P 1'
#
loop_
_entity.id
_entity.type
_entity.pdbx_description
1 polymer ?
#
loop_
_entity_poly.entity_id
_entity_poly.type
_entity_poly.pdbx_seq_one_letter_code
_entity_poly.pdbx_strand_id
1 'polypeptide(L)'
;MKFLLPILALSSLASAQKEARFVRIELPGKGRTLTLAEVEVMSGAKNIARSGKASQSTTSNNAGAERAIDGNKNPGFSSGGQTHTIEGKKDAWWEVDLGKTSKVDSISVWNRNEGDLGKRLDGFTLSLLDAKKKEVFTSKSITAPETAVVFNLKKGGDVAYVGADGKIAKTVSVPVGHRDPAPFKFQKGDTVAIVGNGLADRMQHDGWTETLIQSATPGMELKFRHMGLTGDRPNKYPRSRGFTSMPQYLQQVGADVIIAMFGYNESFDTKPEDHEENLTKMIAEFRKAMPNGESFPRIVLCSPIGHENLRDRNLPTGRANNKRLLAMTEATRVAADKNGVSFVDLYHPSIKLYGTAKSLLTLNGIHLNEDGNRLIGEVLAKALLKKEIVASPSQQQLREAVLDKNWHWHNRYRATDGNDVWGGRSGLKFVDGQTNAQVLQHELKMLDVMTANRDPQIWAKAQGEKYRVSDSNTPKAIPVISNVGGGSRSSSKSKEGNLKYLSGEEGLKKMNVPEGFKVNLFADEKMFPELANPVQLQVDGKGRLWAAAWATYPKWEPLKKMNDSLLIFEDTDKDGKADKVKEFAKVHNPLGFEFWNGGVIVTSQPDIIFLKDTDGDDVADVRYVIMQGIGSSDTHHAANNLIFGPDGGIYWQSGIFLQHNHETPWGPSLTTGSSAMYRFDPRRYTVSLVAGNSPNPHGTSFDQWGYLYANDGTGGRS
;
A
#
# COMPACT_ATOMS: atom_id res chain seq x y z
N MET A 1 -21.00 31.86 -67.46
CA MET A 1 -21.59 31.65 -66.11
C MET A 1 -21.28 30.21 -65.70
N LYS A 2 -20.36 29.98 -64.76
CA LYS A 2 -20.57 29.88 -63.29
C LYS A 2 -21.39 28.62 -62.94
N PHE A 3 -20.92 27.61 -62.19
CA PHE A 3 -19.85 27.51 -61.19
C PHE A 3 -19.24 26.08 -61.15
N LEU A 4 -17.93 26.01 -60.92
CA LEU A 4 -17.24 24.86 -60.35
C LEU A 4 -17.52 24.76 -58.84
N LEU A 5 -17.55 23.53 -58.30
CA LEU A 5 -17.22 23.24 -56.91
C LEU A 5 -16.37 21.95 -56.85
N PRO A 6 -15.21 21.96 -56.17
CA PRO A 6 -14.20 20.92 -56.32
C PRO A 6 -14.36 19.76 -55.33
N ILE A 7 -13.90 18.60 -55.78
CA ILE A 7 -13.68 17.38 -55.02
C ILE A 7 -12.63 17.67 -53.94
N LEU A 8 -13.03 17.65 -52.66
CA LEU A 8 -12.11 17.65 -51.53
C LEU A 8 -11.48 16.26 -51.41
N ALA A 9 -10.19 16.20 -51.72
CA ALA A 9 -9.33 15.07 -51.41
C ALA A 9 -9.34 14.80 -49.89
N LEU A 10 -9.51 13.53 -49.51
CA LEU A 10 -9.13 13.07 -48.18
C LEU A 10 -7.62 13.29 -48.00
N SER A 11 -7.25 14.36 -47.29
CA SER A 11 -5.92 14.46 -46.72
C SER A 11 -5.88 13.56 -45.48
N SER A 12 -5.10 12.49 -45.56
CA SER A 12 -4.64 11.78 -44.37
C SER A 12 -3.91 12.78 -43.47
N LEU A 13 -4.41 13.03 -42.26
CA LEU A 13 -3.61 13.62 -41.19
C LEU A 13 -2.61 12.57 -40.70
N ALA A 14 -1.61 12.28 -41.52
CA ALA A 14 -0.37 11.68 -41.05
C ALA A 14 0.36 12.77 -40.26
N SER A 15 0.45 12.60 -38.94
CA SER A 15 1.38 13.38 -38.12
C SER A 15 2.78 13.19 -38.70
N ALA A 16 3.33 14.25 -39.33
CA ALA A 16 4.61 14.17 -40.00
C ALA A 16 5.73 13.95 -38.97
N GLN A 17 6.29 12.74 -39.00
CA GLN A 17 7.53 12.33 -38.35
C GLN A 17 8.59 13.43 -38.47
N LYS A 18 9.22 13.83 -37.37
CA LYS A 18 10.10 15.00 -37.33
C LYS A 18 11.51 14.64 -37.84
N GLU A 19 12.04 15.45 -38.75
CA GLU A 19 13.44 15.35 -39.20
C GLU A 19 14.33 16.24 -38.36
N ALA A 20 15.34 15.65 -37.72
CA ALA A 20 16.26 16.36 -36.85
C ALA A 20 17.70 15.90 -37.09
N ARG A 21 18.65 16.79 -36.86
CA ARG A 21 20.09 16.47 -36.80
C ARG A 21 20.59 16.47 -35.36
N PHE A 22 20.05 17.33 -34.51
CA PHE A 22 20.45 17.44 -33.11
C PHE A 22 19.29 17.11 -32.18
N VAL A 23 19.60 16.42 -31.08
CA VAL A 23 18.69 16.22 -29.95
C VAL A 23 19.34 16.84 -28.72
N ARG A 24 18.61 17.72 -28.04
CA ARG A 24 19.11 18.51 -26.91
C ARG A 24 18.22 18.37 -25.69
N ILE A 25 18.84 18.15 -24.54
CA ILE A 25 18.22 18.14 -23.22
C ILE A 25 18.78 19.34 -22.45
N GLU A 26 17.91 20.25 -22.05
CA GLU A 26 18.28 21.42 -21.25
C GLU A 26 17.59 21.40 -19.89
N LEU A 27 18.32 21.82 -18.87
CA LEU A 27 17.83 21.94 -17.51
C LEU A 27 17.84 23.42 -17.10
N PRO A 28 16.75 24.16 -17.39
CA PRO A 28 16.72 25.60 -17.19
C PRO A 28 16.75 25.99 -15.70
N GLY A 29 17.37 27.12 -15.41
CA GLY A 29 17.43 27.71 -14.07
C GLY A 29 18.86 27.82 -13.51
N LYS A 30 18.98 28.53 -12.38
CA LYS A 30 20.24 28.67 -11.64
C LYS A 30 20.42 27.50 -10.68
N GLY A 31 21.67 27.12 -10.40
CA GLY A 31 21.94 26.12 -9.37
C GLY A 31 21.62 24.67 -9.79
N ARG A 32 21.61 24.37 -11.10
CA ARG A 32 21.20 23.06 -11.62
C ARG A 32 22.40 22.15 -11.90
N THR A 33 22.15 20.85 -11.86
CA THR A 33 23.11 19.79 -12.22
C THR A 33 22.39 18.79 -13.11
N LEU A 34 22.89 18.58 -14.34
CA LEU A 34 22.32 17.61 -15.28
C LEU A 34 23.11 16.30 -15.22
N THR A 35 22.39 15.19 -15.03
CA THR A 35 22.89 13.82 -15.09
C THR A 35 21.89 13.00 -15.91
N LEU A 36 22.39 12.19 -16.84
CA LEU A 36 21.59 11.33 -17.71
C LEU A 36 22.19 9.93 -17.72
N ALA A 37 21.34 8.90 -17.66
CA ALA A 37 21.75 7.51 -17.76
C ALA A 37 21.95 7.12 -19.23
N GLU A 38 20.94 7.36 -20.06
CA GLU A 38 20.95 7.01 -21.48
C GLU A 38 19.93 7.90 -22.21
N VAL A 39 20.21 8.24 -23.45
CA VAL A 39 19.33 8.92 -24.38
C VAL A 39 19.28 8.11 -25.67
N GLU A 40 18.16 7.42 -25.88
CA GLU A 40 17.95 6.66 -27.10
C GLU A 40 17.19 7.53 -28.10
N VAL A 41 17.68 7.61 -29.35
CA VAL A 41 17.00 8.30 -30.45
C VAL A 41 16.68 7.26 -31.50
N MET A 42 15.40 6.90 -31.64
CA MET A 42 14.98 5.79 -32.50
C MET A 42 14.58 6.30 -33.88
N SER A 43 15.05 5.61 -34.93
CA SER A 43 14.59 5.76 -36.31
C SER A 43 14.35 4.37 -36.89
N GLY A 44 13.08 4.02 -37.14
CA GLY A 44 12.69 2.62 -37.32
C GLY A 44 13.00 1.80 -36.06
N ALA A 45 13.64 0.64 -36.26
CA ALA A 45 14.07 -0.23 -35.15
C ALA A 45 15.48 0.09 -34.62
N LYS A 46 16.14 1.15 -35.10
CA LYS A 46 17.54 1.46 -34.79
C LYS A 46 17.67 2.66 -33.85
N ASN A 47 18.42 2.51 -32.75
CA ASN A 47 18.90 3.64 -31.96
C ASN A 47 20.06 4.32 -32.71
N ILE A 48 19.78 5.48 -33.31
CA ILE A 48 20.74 6.25 -34.11
C ILE A 48 21.62 7.18 -33.27
N ALA A 49 21.31 7.37 -31.98
CA ALA A 49 22.12 8.19 -31.07
C ALA A 49 23.52 7.58 -30.84
N ARG A 50 23.63 6.24 -30.84
CA ARG A 50 24.89 5.51 -30.58
C ARG A 50 26.00 5.78 -31.61
N SER A 51 25.64 6.22 -32.81
CA SER A 51 26.59 6.63 -33.85
C SER A 51 26.84 8.15 -33.89
N GLY A 52 26.15 8.90 -33.02
CA GLY A 52 26.26 10.35 -32.95
C GLY A 52 27.45 10.81 -32.10
N LYS A 53 27.67 12.12 -32.08
CA LYS A 53 28.66 12.78 -31.23
C LYS A 53 27.96 13.58 -30.15
N ALA A 54 28.03 13.11 -28.91
CA ALA A 54 27.46 13.81 -27.75
C ALA A 54 28.40 14.89 -27.20
N SER A 55 27.81 15.95 -26.65
CA SER A 55 28.48 17.04 -25.96
C SER A 55 27.60 17.57 -24.82
N GLN A 56 28.19 18.21 -23.82
CA GLN A 56 27.47 18.78 -22.69
C GLN A 56 28.09 20.10 -22.26
N SER A 57 27.33 20.94 -21.57
CA SER A 57 27.72 22.31 -21.21
C SER A 57 29.00 22.39 -20.37
N THR A 58 29.18 21.43 -19.46
CA THR A 58 30.36 21.25 -18.62
C THR A 58 30.49 19.78 -18.23
N THR A 59 31.68 19.32 -17.85
CA THR A 59 31.91 17.95 -17.39
C THR A 59 32.46 17.95 -15.97
N SER A 60 31.96 17.04 -15.13
CA SER A 60 32.47 16.78 -13.78
C SER A 60 32.57 15.27 -13.53
N ASN A 61 33.30 14.87 -12.49
CA ASN A 61 33.41 13.47 -12.03
C ASN A 61 33.82 12.45 -13.12
N ASN A 62 34.62 12.88 -14.12
CA ASN A 62 35.00 12.08 -15.30
C ASN A 62 33.81 11.45 -16.04
N ALA A 63 32.65 12.09 -16.00
CA ALA A 63 31.40 11.62 -16.58
C ALA A 63 31.04 12.44 -17.84
N GLY A 64 31.69 12.10 -18.95
CA GLY A 64 31.53 12.74 -20.25
C GLY A 64 30.14 12.51 -20.87
N ALA A 65 29.82 13.32 -21.88
CA ALA A 65 28.51 13.32 -22.55
C ALA A 65 28.21 12.01 -23.30
N GLU A 66 29.25 11.33 -23.78
CA GLU A 66 29.18 10.09 -24.55
C GLU A 66 28.55 8.92 -23.79
N ARG A 67 28.55 8.96 -22.44
CA ARG A 67 27.93 7.92 -21.62
C ARG A 67 26.42 7.81 -21.83
N ALA A 68 25.74 8.94 -22.10
CA ALA A 68 24.31 8.93 -22.39
C ALA A 68 23.95 8.33 -23.77
N ILE A 69 24.90 7.81 -24.55
CA ILE A 69 24.62 7.10 -25.82
C ILE A 69 25.37 5.77 -25.91
N ASP A 70 25.88 5.26 -24.78
CA ASP A 70 26.70 4.04 -24.74
C ASP A 70 25.84 2.76 -24.67
N GLY A 71 24.55 2.88 -24.32
CA GLY A 71 23.59 1.79 -24.17
C GLY A 71 23.42 1.29 -22.74
N ASN A 72 24.10 1.87 -21.76
CA ASN A 72 24.03 1.53 -20.35
C ASN A 72 22.92 2.32 -19.64
N LYS A 73 21.76 1.69 -19.49
CA LYS A 73 20.56 2.28 -18.86
C LYS A 73 20.60 2.25 -17.32
N ASN A 74 21.70 1.80 -16.71
CA ASN A 74 21.78 1.63 -15.27
C ASN A 74 21.69 3.00 -14.56
N PRO A 75 20.73 3.18 -13.64
CA PRO A 75 20.46 4.49 -13.04
C PRO A 75 21.44 4.91 -11.94
N GLY A 76 22.40 4.04 -11.56
CA GLY A 76 23.41 4.32 -10.54
C GLY A 76 24.68 4.95 -11.12
N PHE A 77 25.20 6.02 -10.51
CA PHE A 77 26.42 6.69 -10.98
C PHE A 77 27.66 5.81 -10.88
N SER A 78 27.74 4.99 -9.84
CA SER A 78 28.83 4.02 -9.62
C SER A 78 28.90 2.93 -10.70
N SER A 79 27.84 2.74 -11.50
CA SER A 79 27.83 1.82 -12.64
C SER A 79 28.61 2.32 -13.86
N GLY A 80 29.06 3.58 -13.84
CA GLY A 80 29.88 4.17 -14.89
C GLY A 80 29.12 4.65 -16.13
N GLY A 81 27.81 4.45 -16.23
CA GLY A 81 26.98 4.85 -17.39
C GLY A 81 26.40 6.27 -17.35
N GLN A 82 26.60 7.02 -16.27
CA GLN A 82 25.96 8.33 -16.10
C GLN A 82 26.83 9.48 -16.61
N THR A 83 26.22 10.47 -17.27
CA THR A 83 26.80 11.80 -17.53
C THR A 83 26.74 12.70 -16.29
N HIS A 84 27.57 13.73 -16.22
CA HIS A 84 27.51 14.69 -15.11
C HIS A 84 28.05 16.08 -15.48
N THR A 85 27.21 17.11 -15.40
CA THR A 85 27.67 18.50 -15.50
C THR A 85 28.22 19.01 -14.18
N ILE A 86 28.98 20.11 -14.19
CA ILE A 86 29.41 20.76 -12.94
C ILE A 86 28.17 21.19 -12.14
N GLU A 87 28.22 20.99 -10.82
CA GLU A 87 27.10 21.30 -9.95
C GLU A 87 26.86 22.82 -9.82
N GLY A 88 25.59 23.18 -9.62
CA GLY A 88 25.21 24.55 -9.30
C GLY A 88 25.29 25.55 -10.48
N LYS A 89 25.48 25.07 -11.72
CA LYS A 89 25.59 25.93 -12.90
C LYS A 89 24.22 26.39 -13.40
N LYS A 90 24.23 27.45 -14.21
CA LYS A 90 23.03 27.99 -14.85
C LYS A 90 22.81 27.26 -16.18
N ASP A 91 21.57 26.84 -16.43
CA ASP A 91 21.09 26.29 -17.72
C ASP A 91 21.99 25.15 -18.25
N ALA A 92 22.17 24.09 -17.44
CA ALA A 92 22.97 22.93 -17.82
C ALA A 92 22.31 22.20 -19.02
N TRP A 93 23.11 21.73 -19.98
CA TRP A 93 22.58 21.08 -21.18
C TRP A 93 23.46 19.92 -21.67
N TRP A 94 22.83 18.99 -22.37
CA TRP A 94 23.43 17.88 -23.10
C TRP A 94 22.84 17.83 -24.53
N GLU A 95 23.66 17.57 -25.54
CA GLU A 95 23.25 17.55 -26.95
C GLU A 95 23.99 16.44 -27.72
N VAL A 96 23.30 15.71 -28.59
CA VAL A 96 23.89 14.77 -29.56
C VAL A 96 23.69 15.25 -30.99
N ASP A 97 24.78 15.35 -31.76
CA ASP A 97 24.74 15.47 -33.24
C ASP A 97 24.65 14.06 -33.83
N LEU A 98 23.54 13.77 -34.51
CA LEU A 98 23.29 12.49 -35.17
C LEU A 98 24.14 12.29 -36.44
N GLY A 99 24.94 13.29 -36.83
CA GLY A 99 25.84 13.29 -37.98
C GLY A 99 25.14 13.61 -39.32
N LYS A 100 23.84 13.30 -39.43
CA LYS A 100 22.99 13.64 -40.56
C LYS A 100 21.55 13.89 -40.13
N THR A 101 20.82 14.69 -40.89
CA THR A 101 19.38 14.84 -40.72
C THR A 101 18.71 13.49 -40.87
N SER A 102 18.00 13.07 -39.83
CA SER A 102 17.35 11.77 -39.74
C SER A 102 15.90 11.94 -39.27
N LYS A 103 15.01 11.08 -39.77
CA LYS A 103 13.65 11.00 -39.25
C LYS A 103 13.66 10.35 -37.88
N VAL A 104 13.06 11.00 -36.88
CA VAL A 104 13.03 10.50 -35.50
C VAL A 104 11.63 9.98 -35.16
N ASP A 105 11.57 8.73 -34.70
CA ASP A 105 10.35 8.02 -34.32
C ASP A 105 9.99 8.24 -32.86
N SER A 106 11.00 8.08 -31.99
CA SER A 106 10.86 8.27 -30.56
C SER A 106 12.18 8.62 -29.92
N ILE A 107 12.11 9.25 -28.75
CA ILE A 107 13.27 9.53 -27.90
C ILE A 107 12.99 8.98 -26.51
N SER A 108 13.94 8.26 -25.92
CA SER A 108 13.86 7.80 -24.54
C SER A 108 14.94 8.48 -23.73
N VAL A 109 14.59 9.11 -22.60
CA VAL A 109 15.53 9.73 -21.66
C VAL A 109 15.49 8.94 -20.36
N TRP A 110 16.59 8.27 -20.05
CA TRP A 110 16.77 7.45 -18.86
C TRP A 110 17.45 8.27 -17.77
N ASN A 111 16.88 8.23 -16.57
CA ASN A 111 17.29 9.07 -15.45
C ASN A 111 18.21 8.33 -14.49
N ARG A 112 18.97 9.11 -13.73
CA ARG A 112 19.60 8.67 -12.50
C ARG A 112 18.52 8.51 -11.42
N ASN A 113 18.56 7.50 -10.56
CA ASN A 113 17.51 7.29 -9.56
C ASN A 113 18.01 7.09 -8.11
N GLU A 114 19.26 7.45 -7.84
CA GLU A 114 19.88 7.35 -6.52
C GLU A 114 19.37 8.44 -5.56
N GLY A 115 18.35 8.13 -4.76
CA GLY A 115 17.81 9.04 -3.75
C GLY A 115 17.23 10.33 -4.36
N ASP A 116 17.45 11.47 -3.72
CA ASP A 116 16.98 12.77 -4.24
C ASP A 116 17.72 13.24 -5.50
N LEU A 117 18.80 12.56 -5.88
CA LEU A 117 19.55 12.90 -7.09
C LEU A 117 18.73 12.66 -8.36
N GLY A 118 17.76 11.73 -8.33
CA GLY A 118 16.86 11.52 -9.46
C GLY A 118 15.92 12.69 -9.73
N LYS A 119 15.66 13.54 -8.73
CA LYS A 119 14.88 14.78 -8.93
C LYS A 119 15.67 15.88 -9.63
N ARG A 120 16.99 15.74 -9.81
CA ARG A 120 17.82 16.76 -10.47
C ARG A 120 17.34 17.07 -11.88
N LEU A 121 16.87 16.05 -12.60
CA LEU A 121 16.35 16.16 -13.96
C LEU A 121 14.96 16.85 -14.03
N ASP A 122 14.34 17.17 -12.90
CA ASP A 122 12.96 17.67 -12.88
C ASP A 122 12.80 19.03 -13.57
N GLY A 123 11.81 19.16 -14.43
CA GLY A 123 11.54 20.36 -15.21
C GLY A 123 12.46 20.55 -16.42
N PHE A 124 13.13 19.49 -16.91
CA PHE A 124 13.96 19.58 -18.11
C PHE A 124 13.14 19.87 -19.38
N THR A 125 13.84 20.31 -20.42
CA THR A 125 13.31 20.56 -21.77
C THR A 125 14.02 19.64 -22.76
N LEU A 126 13.25 18.97 -23.61
CA LEU A 126 13.74 18.22 -24.76
C LEU A 126 13.46 19.02 -26.04
N SER A 127 14.48 19.29 -26.84
CA SER A 127 14.35 19.92 -28.16
C SER A 127 15.01 19.09 -29.26
N LEU A 128 14.36 19.04 -30.43
CA LEU A 128 14.95 18.55 -31.67
C LEU A 128 15.26 19.73 -32.57
N LEU A 129 16.45 19.73 -33.15
CA LEU A 129 16.91 20.81 -34.02
C LEU A 129 17.30 20.27 -35.40
N ASP A 130 17.02 21.05 -36.44
CA ASP A 130 17.47 20.75 -37.81
C ASP A 130 18.97 21.01 -38.00
N ALA A 131 19.48 20.80 -39.21
CA ALA A 131 20.90 21.01 -39.53
C ALA A 131 21.38 22.47 -39.36
N LYS A 132 20.47 23.45 -39.31
CA LYS A 132 20.74 24.87 -39.05
C LYS A 132 20.54 25.24 -37.57
N LYS A 133 20.37 24.25 -36.69
CA LYS A 133 20.00 24.40 -35.28
C LYS A 133 18.68 25.14 -35.04
N LYS A 134 17.76 25.14 -36.01
CA LYS A 134 16.39 25.63 -35.80
C LYS A 134 15.56 24.54 -35.14
N GLU A 135 14.79 24.93 -34.13
CA GLU A 135 13.89 24.00 -33.42
C GLU A 135 12.78 23.48 -34.33
N VAL A 136 12.62 22.17 -34.36
CA VAL A 136 11.57 21.45 -35.11
C VAL A 136 10.57 20.74 -34.20
N PHE A 137 10.93 20.57 -32.91
CA PHE A 137 10.07 20.07 -31.84
C PHE A 137 10.63 20.49 -30.48
N THR A 138 9.76 20.77 -29.51
CA THR A 138 10.14 20.99 -28.11
C THR A 138 9.09 20.44 -27.17
N SER A 139 9.53 19.91 -26.03
CA SER A 139 8.71 19.54 -24.89
C SER A 139 9.37 20.09 -23.63
N LYS A 140 8.63 20.88 -22.84
CA LYS A 140 9.17 21.68 -21.73
C LYS A 140 8.60 21.21 -20.40
N SER A 141 9.29 21.56 -19.31
CA SER A 141 8.84 21.31 -17.93
C SER A 141 8.51 19.83 -17.67
N ILE A 142 9.31 18.94 -18.23
CA ILE A 142 9.11 17.49 -18.11
C ILE A 142 9.50 17.06 -16.69
N THR A 143 8.63 16.32 -16.03
CA THR A 143 8.90 15.78 -14.69
C THR A 143 10.04 14.76 -14.75
N ALA A 144 10.92 14.73 -13.75
CA ALA A 144 11.96 13.70 -13.70
C ALA A 144 11.32 12.30 -13.65
N PRO A 145 11.63 11.38 -14.59
CA PRO A 145 11.12 10.02 -14.50
C PRO A 145 11.88 9.22 -13.43
N GLU A 146 11.22 8.27 -12.78
CA GLU A 146 11.88 7.35 -11.85
C GLU A 146 12.88 6.44 -12.57
N THR A 147 12.54 5.97 -13.77
CA THR A 147 13.42 5.16 -14.61
C THR A 147 13.70 5.85 -15.95
N ALA A 148 12.67 6.03 -16.78
CA ALA A 148 12.82 6.71 -18.06
C ALA A 148 11.53 7.43 -18.47
N VAL A 149 11.64 8.34 -19.43
CA VAL A 149 10.52 8.95 -20.13
C VAL A 149 10.70 8.79 -21.63
N VAL A 150 9.63 8.45 -22.34
CA VAL A 150 9.61 8.18 -23.77
C VAL A 150 8.73 9.20 -24.46
N PHE A 151 9.25 9.81 -25.51
CA PHE A 151 8.57 10.76 -26.39
C PHE A 151 8.26 10.07 -27.71
N ASN A 152 6.98 9.92 -28.07
CA ASN A 152 6.57 9.32 -29.32
C ASN A 152 6.31 10.40 -30.39
N LEU A 153 7.29 10.59 -31.28
CA LEU A 153 7.26 11.65 -32.30
C LEU A 153 6.40 11.28 -33.52
N LYS A 154 6.09 9.99 -33.74
CA LYS A 154 5.05 9.58 -34.71
C LYS A 154 3.65 10.03 -34.29
N LYS A 155 3.43 10.19 -32.98
CA LYS A 155 2.17 10.67 -32.40
C LYS A 155 2.23 12.14 -31.95
N GLY A 156 3.08 12.95 -32.59
CA GLY A 156 3.12 14.40 -32.29
C GLY A 156 3.83 14.77 -30.99
N GLY A 157 4.52 13.83 -30.34
CA GLY A 157 5.33 14.06 -29.14
C GLY A 157 4.71 13.60 -27.82
N ASP A 158 3.74 12.68 -27.86
CA ASP A 158 3.16 12.05 -26.66
C ASP A 158 4.25 11.60 -25.68
N VAL A 159 4.09 11.95 -24.40
CA VAL A 159 5.05 11.68 -23.33
C VAL A 159 4.54 10.54 -22.47
N ALA A 160 5.40 9.56 -22.19
CA ALA A 160 5.05 8.43 -21.36
C ALA A 160 6.21 8.00 -20.46
N TYR A 161 5.92 7.78 -19.19
CA TYR A 161 6.92 7.47 -18.17
C TYR A 161 7.08 5.96 -18.04
N VAL A 162 8.28 5.45 -17.86
CA VAL A 162 8.53 4.03 -17.66
C VAL A 162 8.66 3.78 -16.16
N GLY A 163 7.77 2.94 -15.61
CA GLY A 163 7.85 2.47 -14.23
C GLY A 163 8.99 1.49 -14.00
N ALA A 164 9.31 1.19 -12.75
CA ALA A 164 10.37 0.24 -12.38
C ALA A 164 10.15 -1.19 -12.92
N ASP A 165 8.92 -1.52 -13.33
CA ASP A 165 8.52 -2.79 -13.94
C ASP A 165 8.67 -2.82 -15.47
N GLY A 166 9.15 -1.73 -16.09
CA GLY A 166 9.32 -1.59 -17.54
C GLY A 166 8.05 -1.20 -18.29
N LYS A 167 6.91 -0.95 -17.61
CA LYS A 167 5.66 -0.54 -18.26
C LYS A 167 5.59 0.98 -18.45
N ILE A 168 4.95 1.37 -19.55
CA ILE A 168 4.75 2.76 -19.95
C ILE A 168 3.51 3.33 -19.22
N ALA A 169 3.71 4.09 -18.16
CA ALA A 169 2.76 5.01 -17.55
C ALA A 169 2.51 6.20 -18.49
N LYS A 170 1.45 6.10 -19.31
CA LYS A 170 0.98 7.19 -20.16
C LYS A 170 0.46 8.31 -19.26
N THR A 171 1.08 9.48 -19.30
CA THR A 171 0.51 10.68 -18.66
C THR A 171 -0.02 11.60 -19.74
N VAL A 172 -1.24 12.08 -19.58
CA VAL A 172 -1.90 12.93 -20.58
C VAL A 172 -2.14 14.33 -20.05
N SER A 173 -2.20 15.32 -20.94
CA SER A 173 -2.69 16.64 -20.57
C SER A 173 -4.20 16.56 -20.28
N VAL A 174 -4.61 17.05 -19.12
CA VAL A 174 -6.03 17.19 -18.77
C VAL A 174 -6.53 18.50 -19.38
N PRO A 175 -7.57 18.50 -20.23
CA PRO A 175 -8.12 19.74 -20.78
C PRO A 175 -8.54 20.70 -19.67
N VAL A 176 -8.26 21.99 -19.85
CA VAL A 176 -8.69 23.03 -18.91
C VAL A 176 -10.22 23.00 -18.81
N GLY A 177 -10.73 22.96 -17.58
CA GLY A 177 -12.17 22.91 -17.33
C GLY A 177 -12.82 21.54 -17.61
N HIS A 178 -12.06 20.46 -17.78
CA HIS A 178 -12.61 19.12 -17.91
C HIS A 178 -13.51 18.76 -16.71
N ARG A 179 -14.67 18.18 -17.01
CA ARG A 179 -15.68 17.73 -16.05
C ARG A 179 -16.08 16.30 -16.35
N ASP A 180 -16.44 15.56 -15.31
CA ASP A 180 -16.95 14.20 -15.44
C ASP A 180 -18.39 14.21 -15.97
N PRO A 181 -18.84 13.14 -16.65
CA PRO A 181 -20.24 12.97 -17.00
C PRO A 181 -21.14 13.05 -15.76
N ALA A 182 -22.16 13.91 -15.83
CA ALA A 182 -23.16 14.10 -14.78
C ALA A 182 -24.57 13.74 -15.28
N PRO A 183 -25.42 13.08 -14.46
CA PRO A 183 -25.11 12.56 -13.13
C PRO A 183 -24.15 11.36 -13.20
N PHE A 184 -23.40 11.12 -12.11
CA PHE A 184 -22.55 9.94 -12.00
C PHE A 184 -23.34 8.66 -12.22
N LYS A 185 -22.74 7.74 -12.98
CA LYS A 185 -23.23 6.38 -13.20
C LYS A 185 -22.05 5.42 -13.34
N PHE A 186 -22.21 4.23 -12.78
CA PHE A 186 -21.37 3.10 -13.14
C PHE A 186 -21.66 2.66 -14.59
N GLN A 187 -20.64 2.10 -15.23
CA GLN A 187 -20.70 1.45 -16.53
C GLN A 187 -20.32 -0.02 -16.36
N LYS A 188 -20.79 -0.85 -17.29
CA LYS A 188 -20.49 -2.28 -17.25
C LYS A 188 -18.98 -2.49 -17.38
N GLY A 189 -18.41 -3.29 -16.48
CA GLY A 189 -16.99 -3.64 -16.46
C GLY A 189 -16.09 -2.66 -15.72
N ASP A 190 -16.65 -1.58 -15.13
CA ASP A 190 -15.89 -0.58 -14.39
C ASP A 190 -15.00 -1.20 -13.32
N THR A 191 -13.75 -0.77 -13.28
CA THR A 191 -12.87 -0.95 -12.14
C THR A 191 -12.96 0.25 -11.21
N VAL A 192 -13.45 0.02 -10.00
CA VAL A 192 -13.68 0.99 -8.94
C VAL A 192 -12.52 0.95 -7.94
N ALA A 193 -11.71 2.00 -7.91
CA ALA A 193 -10.69 2.19 -6.88
C ALA A 193 -11.25 3.03 -5.73
N ILE A 194 -11.11 2.56 -4.50
CA ILE A 194 -11.49 3.32 -3.30
C ILE A 194 -10.22 3.80 -2.62
N VAL A 195 -9.99 5.11 -2.57
CA VAL A 195 -8.81 5.73 -1.93
C VAL A 195 -9.26 6.58 -0.74
N GLY A 196 -8.42 6.69 0.27
CA GLY A 196 -8.77 7.47 1.45
C GLY A 196 -8.03 7.03 2.69
N ASN A 197 -8.49 7.55 3.81
CA ASN A 197 -7.94 7.32 5.13
C ASN A 197 -8.62 6.13 5.85
N GLY A 198 -8.71 6.17 7.19
CA GLY A 198 -9.29 5.09 7.99
C GLY A 198 -10.71 4.69 7.57
N LEU A 199 -11.54 5.60 7.08
CA LEU A 199 -12.87 5.22 6.59
C LEU A 199 -12.78 4.28 5.37
N ALA A 200 -11.97 4.64 4.37
CA ALA A 200 -11.80 3.85 3.14
C ALA A 200 -11.12 2.49 3.41
N ASP A 201 -10.12 2.48 4.29
CA ASP A 201 -9.40 1.27 4.71
C ASP A 201 -10.36 0.30 5.41
N ARG A 202 -11.16 0.79 6.35
CA ARG A 202 -12.01 -0.06 7.21
C ARG A 202 -13.16 -0.76 6.48
N MET A 203 -13.73 -0.11 5.47
CA MET A 203 -14.88 -0.65 4.73
C MET A 203 -14.60 -2.01 4.09
N GLN A 204 -13.32 -2.33 3.81
CA GLN A 204 -12.95 -3.61 3.20
C GLN A 204 -13.04 -4.78 4.18
N HIS A 205 -12.88 -4.55 5.49
CA HIS A 205 -12.93 -5.60 6.50
C HIS A 205 -14.35 -6.06 6.81
N ASP A 206 -15.34 -5.18 6.60
CA ASP A 206 -16.76 -5.53 6.74
C ASP A 206 -17.42 -5.83 5.39
N GLY A 207 -16.93 -5.30 4.26
CA GLY A 207 -17.37 -5.67 2.90
C GLY A 207 -18.78 -5.18 2.49
N TRP A 208 -19.49 -4.44 3.35
CA TRP A 208 -20.89 -4.06 3.10
C TRP A 208 -21.08 -3.15 1.89
N THR A 209 -20.20 -2.18 1.67
CA THR A 209 -20.38 -1.21 0.57
C THR A 209 -20.38 -1.86 -0.80
N GLU A 210 -19.40 -2.70 -1.09
CA GLU A 210 -19.37 -3.43 -2.36
C GLU A 210 -20.55 -4.41 -2.45
N THR A 211 -20.85 -5.14 -1.37
CA THR A 211 -21.99 -6.07 -1.31
C THR A 211 -23.29 -5.38 -1.73
N LEU A 212 -23.57 -4.21 -1.17
CA LEU A 212 -24.79 -3.46 -1.44
C LEU A 212 -24.83 -2.93 -2.88
N ILE A 213 -23.72 -2.38 -3.38
CA ILE A 213 -23.64 -1.91 -4.76
C ILE A 213 -23.85 -3.08 -5.74
N GLN A 214 -23.08 -4.17 -5.59
CA GLN A 214 -23.17 -5.36 -6.45
C GLN A 214 -24.59 -5.95 -6.45
N SER A 215 -25.23 -6.04 -5.27
CA SER A 215 -26.61 -6.55 -5.17
C SER A 215 -27.65 -5.68 -5.88
N ALA A 216 -27.37 -4.38 -6.03
CA ALA A 216 -28.24 -3.43 -6.71
C ALA A 216 -27.88 -3.24 -8.19
N THR A 217 -26.79 -3.84 -8.66
CA THR A 217 -26.28 -3.74 -10.03
C THR A 217 -25.94 -5.10 -10.67
N PRO A 218 -26.85 -6.10 -10.64
CA PRO A 218 -26.57 -7.39 -11.25
C PRO A 218 -26.25 -7.24 -12.75
N GLY A 219 -25.25 -7.98 -13.22
CA GLY A 219 -24.79 -7.96 -14.62
C GLY A 219 -23.89 -6.79 -15.02
N MET A 220 -23.60 -5.85 -14.10
CA MET A 220 -22.66 -4.75 -14.36
C MET A 220 -21.19 -5.15 -14.28
N GLU A 221 -20.86 -6.30 -13.70
CA GLU A 221 -19.50 -6.85 -13.67
C GLU A 221 -18.45 -5.85 -13.10
N LEU A 222 -18.84 -5.10 -12.05
CA LEU A 222 -17.98 -4.11 -11.40
C LEU A 222 -16.85 -4.80 -10.61
N LYS A 223 -15.67 -4.19 -10.59
CA LYS A 223 -14.50 -4.70 -9.86
C LYS A 223 -14.04 -3.69 -8.82
N PHE A 224 -14.03 -4.04 -7.54
CA PHE A 224 -13.62 -3.09 -6.48
C PHE A 224 -12.22 -3.38 -5.96
N ARG A 225 -11.43 -2.32 -5.79
CA ARG A 225 -10.05 -2.36 -5.26
C ARG A 225 -9.89 -1.28 -4.17
N HIS A 226 -9.76 -1.72 -2.92
CA HIS A 226 -9.55 -0.85 -1.76
C HIS A 226 -8.08 -0.44 -1.64
N MET A 227 -7.80 0.84 -1.75
CA MET A 227 -6.47 1.43 -1.83
C MET A 227 -6.26 2.54 -0.80
N GLY A 228 -7.00 2.51 0.31
CA GLY A 228 -6.81 3.42 1.43
C GLY A 228 -5.96 2.80 2.53
N LEU A 229 -5.11 3.60 3.18
CA LEU A 229 -4.52 3.27 4.47
C LEU A 229 -4.94 4.31 5.50
N THR A 230 -5.17 3.87 6.74
CA THR A 230 -5.41 4.79 7.85
C THR A 230 -4.37 5.93 7.93
N GLY A 231 -4.87 7.12 8.24
CA GLY A 231 -4.07 8.34 8.37
C GLY A 231 -3.64 8.97 7.04
N ASP A 232 -4.02 8.40 5.89
CA ASP A 232 -3.76 8.99 4.57
C ASP A 232 -4.41 10.37 4.43
N ARG A 233 -3.80 11.18 3.56
CA ARG A 233 -4.26 12.51 3.17
C ARG A 233 -4.18 12.66 1.65
N PRO A 234 -4.96 13.56 1.01
CA PRO A 234 -4.93 13.74 -0.44
C PRO A 234 -3.53 14.00 -1.01
N ASN A 235 -2.65 14.63 -0.22
CA ASN A 235 -1.29 15.04 -0.59
C ASN A 235 -0.17 14.28 0.13
N LYS A 236 -0.48 13.29 0.99
CA LYS A 236 0.54 12.60 1.80
C LYS A 236 0.14 11.14 2.08
N TYR A 237 0.96 10.22 1.57
CA TYR A 237 0.83 8.77 1.73
C TYR A 237 2.10 8.22 2.39
N PRO A 238 2.19 8.19 3.73
CA PRO A 238 3.38 7.67 4.41
C PRO A 238 3.49 6.16 4.16
N ARG A 239 4.52 5.75 3.42
CA ARG A 239 4.79 4.36 3.01
C ARG A 239 6.28 4.07 3.06
N SER A 240 6.62 2.79 2.98
CA SER A 240 8.01 2.38 2.75
C SER A 240 8.55 2.93 1.44
N ARG A 241 9.86 3.16 1.40
CA ARG A 241 10.56 3.52 0.16
C ARG A 241 10.30 2.47 -0.92
N GLY A 242 10.10 2.92 -2.16
CA GLY A 242 9.84 2.07 -3.32
C GLY A 242 8.40 1.58 -3.45
N PHE A 243 7.55 1.81 -2.44
CA PHE A 243 6.12 1.52 -2.57
C PHE A 243 5.55 2.29 -3.77
N THR A 244 4.85 1.59 -4.66
CA THR A 244 4.32 2.17 -5.88
C THR A 244 3.44 3.38 -5.57
N SER A 245 3.63 4.48 -6.30
CA SER A 245 2.87 5.71 -6.06
C SER A 245 1.37 5.50 -6.33
N MET A 246 0.50 6.31 -5.72
CA MET A 246 -0.94 6.20 -5.91
C MET A 246 -1.35 6.30 -7.41
N PRO A 247 -0.84 7.25 -8.22
CA PRO A 247 -1.12 7.30 -9.65
C PRO A 247 -0.72 6.03 -10.41
N GLN A 248 0.46 5.46 -10.11
CA GLN A 248 0.92 4.22 -10.74
C GLN A 248 0.08 3.02 -10.31
N TYR A 249 -0.35 2.95 -9.05
CA TYR A 249 -1.24 1.89 -8.59
C TYR A 249 -2.63 1.98 -9.22
N LEU A 250 -3.17 3.19 -9.40
CA LEU A 250 -4.41 3.41 -10.14
C LEU A 250 -4.27 2.88 -11.57
N GLN A 251 -3.15 3.14 -12.24
CA GLN A 251 -2.85 2.57 -13.56
C GLN A 251 -2.73 1.05 -13.53
N GLN A 252 -2.12 0.50 -12.48
CA GLN A 252 -1.97 -0.95 -12.32
C GLN A 252 -3.34 -1.66 -12.27
N VAL A 253 -4.31 -1.08 -11.56
CA VAL A 253 -5.67 -1.63 -11.49
C VAL A 253 -6.55 -1.24 -12.68
N GLY A 254 -6.12 -0.26 -13.49
CA GLY A 254 -6.90 0.25 -14.60
C GLY A 254 -8.19 0.94 -14.14
N ALA A 255 -8.11 1.84 -13.16
CA ALA A 255 -9.30 2.44 -12.55
C ALA A 255 -10.13 3.29 -13.54
N ASP A 256 -11.43 2.96 -13.65
CA ASP A 256 -12.43 3.71 -14.40
C ASP A 256 -13.20 4.69 -13.51
N VAL A 257 -13.36 4.31 -12.23
CA VAL A 257 -14.02 5.09 -11.18
C VAL A 257 -13.08 5.19 -9.99
N ILE A 258 -12.96 6.39 -9.42
CA ILE A 258 -12.22 6.61 -8.16
C ILE A 258 -13.17 7.20 -7.14
N ILE A 259 -13.40 6.48 -6.03
CA ILE A 259 -14.13 6.98 -4.87
C ILE A 259 -13.09 7.42 -3.83
N ALA A 260 -13.03 8.71 -3.54
CA ALA A 260 -12.04 9.30 -2.64
C ALA A 260 -12.68 9.76 -1.33
N MET A 261 -12.13 9.31 -0.19
CA MET A 261 -12.66 9.58 1.15
C MET A 261 -11.57 10.20 2.04
N PHE A 262 -11.59 11.54 2.14
CA PHE A 262 -10.63 12.32 2.92
C PHE A 262 -11.36 13.40 3.74
N GLY A 263 -10.65 14.08 4.63
CA GLY A 263 -11.19 15.19 5.43
C GLY A 263 -11.17 14.92 6.93
N TYR A 264 -11.09 13.66 7.38
CA TYR A 264 -10.99 13.35 8.81
C TYR A 264 -9.66 13.84 9.41
N ASN A 265 -8.54 13.39 8.84
CA ASN A 265 -7.20 13.74 9.33
C ASN A 265 -6.92 15.24 9.19
N GLU A 266 -7.35 15.82 8.06
CA GLU A 266 -7.22 17.24 7.76
C GLU A 266 -8.03 18.11 8.73
N SER A 267 -9.13 17.60 9.27
CA SER A 267 -9.99 18.35 10.19
C SER A 267 -9.28 18.85 11.44
N PHE A 268 -8.14 18.28 11.84
CA PHE A 268 -7.44 18.68 13.05
C PHE A 268 -6.43 19.82 12.86
N ASP A 269 -5.79 19.91 11.70
CA ASP A 269 -4.59 20.73 11.50
C ASP A 269 -4.51 21.43 10.13
N THR A 270 -5.51 21.25 9.26
CA THR A 270 -5.54 21.82 7.92
C THR A 270 -6.71 22.80 7.81
N LYS A 271 -6.52 23.92 7.12
CA LYS A 271 -7.63 24.85 6.86
C LYS A 271 -8.55 24.28 5.77
N PRO A 272 -9.86 24.54 5.80
CA PRO A 272 -10.78 24.06 4.77
C PRO A 272 -10.36 24.42 3.35
N GLU A 273 -9.80 25.63 3.14
CA GLU A 273 -9.33 26.10 1.83
C GLU A 273 -8.10 25.31 1.34
N ASP A 274 -7.18 24.97 2.25
CA ASP A 274 -6.01 24.15 1.94
C ASP A 274 -6.43 22.71 1.60
N HIS A 275 -7.44 22.18 2.29
CA HIS A 275 -8.03 20.86 1.99
C HIS A 275 -8.67 20.84 0.60
N GLU A 276 -9.44 21.87 0.25
CA GLU A 276 -10.01 22.05 -1.10
C GLU A 276 -8.92 22.06 -2.18
N GLU A 277 -7.83 22.80 -1.95
CA GLU A 277 -6.70 22.88 -2.87
C GLU A 277 -5.99 21.53 -3.01
N ASN A 278 -5.76 20.82 -1.91
CA ASN A 278 -5.15 19.49 -1.92
C ASN A 278 -6.00 18.47 -2.69
N LEU A 279 -7.32 18.48 -2.51
CA LEU A 279 -8.25 17.65 -3.29
C LEU A 279 -8.22 18.01 -4.79
N THR A 280 -8.16 19.30 -5.11
CA THR A 280 -8.06 19.79 -6.49
C THR A 280 -6.78 19.28 -7.17
N LYS A 281 -5.63 19.33 -6.47
CA LYS A 281 -4.36 18.81 -6.97
C LYS A 281 -4.41 17.30 -7.18
N MET A 282 -4.95 16.56 -6.20
CA MET A 282 -5.13 15.11 -6.30
C MET A 282 -5.98 14.70 -7.51
N ILE A 283 -7.12 15.38 -7.74
CA ILE A 283 -7.97 15.14 -8.91
C ILE A 283 -7.20 15.34 -10.22
N ALA A 284 -6.42 16.42 -10.31
CA ALA A 284 -5.60 16.70 -11.49
C ALA A 284 -4.55 15.61 -11.72
N GLU A 285 -3.89 15.14 -10.66
CA GLU A 285 -2.91 14.05 -10.73
C GLU A 285 -3.54 12.72 -11.17
N PHE A 286 -4.70 12.36 -10.61
CA PHE A 286 -5.38 11.11 -10.98
C PHE A 286 -5.90 11.13 -12.41
N ARG A 287 -6.42 12.27 -12.90
CA ARG A 287 -6.80 12.43 -14.31
C ARG A 287 -5.57 12.38 -15.22
N LYS A 288 -4.47 13.05 -14.85
CA LYS A 288 -3.22 13.02 -15.61
C LYS A 288 -2.67 11.60 -15.76
N ALA A 289 -2.89 10.75 -14.75
CA ALA A 289 -2.49 9.35 -14.77
C ALA A 289 -3.25 8.49 -15.80
N MET A 290 -4.46 8.90 -16.22
CA MET A 290 -5.34 8.15 -17.15
C MET A 290 -5.30 6.64 -16.86
N PRO A 291 -5.84 6.19 -15.71
CA PRO A 291 -5.51 4.88 -15.15
C PRO A 291 -5.80 3.69 -16.06
N ASN A 292 -6.96 3.69 -16.75
CA ASN A 292 -7.31 2.64 -17.71
C ASN A 292 -6.61 2.77 -19.08
N GLY A 293 -5.83 3.82 -19.30
CA GLY A 293 -5.11 4.10 -20.55
C GLY A 293 -5.94 4.69 -21.69
N GLU A 294 -7.26 4.78 -21.52
CA GLU A 294 -8.23 5.14 -22.57
C GLU A 294 -8.98 6.43 -22.28
N SER A 295 -9.44 6.62 -21.04
CA SER A 295 -10.30 7.75 -20.64
C SER A 295 -9.92 8.28 -19.25
N PHE A 296 -10.38 9.50 -18.94
CA PHE A 296 -10.24 10.03 -17.60
C PHE A 296 -11.14 9.29 -16.61
N PRO A 297 -10.66 9.01 -15.38
CA PRO A 297 -11.48 8.33 -14.39
C PRO A 297 -12.64 9.23 -13.97
N ARG A 298 -13.82 8.63 -13.73
CA ARG A 298 -14.94 9.30 -13.05
C ARG A 298 -14.65 9.34 -11.56
N ILE A 299 -14.54 10.53 -10.99
CA ILE A 299 -14.17 10.73 -9.60
C ILE A 299 -15.41 11.06 -8.77
N VAL A 300 -15.50 10.43 -7.61
CA VAL A 300 -16.48 10.75 -6.57
C VAL A 300 -15.74 11.15 -5.31
N LEU A 301 -15.92 12.39 -4.86
CA LEU A 301 -15.47 12.82 -3.54
C LEU A 301 -16.56 12.53 -2.51
N CYS A 302 -16.21 11.79 -1.47
CA CYS A 302 -17.07 11.60 -0.31
C CYS A 302 -16.61 12.51 0.83
N SER A 303 -17.55 13.15 1.52
CA SER A 303 -17.23 13.84 2.77
C SER A 303 -16.75 12.86 3.85
N PRO A 304 -16.06 13.32 4.90
CA PRO A 304 -15.91 12.50 6.10
C PRO A 304 -17.29 12.19 6.71
N ILE A 305 -17.36 11.14 7.53
CA ILE A 305 -18.50 10.91 8.44
C ILE A 305 -18.42 11.84 9.64
N GLY A 306 -19.54 12.01 10.35
CA GLY A 306 -19.58 12.67 11.64
C GLY A 306 -18.93 11.83 12.74
N HIS A 307 -18.56 12.51 13.83
CA HIS A 307 -18.12 11.93 15.08
C HIS A 307 -19.35 11.60 15.95
N GLU A 308 -19.54 10.33 16.28
CA GLU A 308 -20.59 9.84 17.17
C GLU A 308 -20.26 10.07 18.65
N ASN A 309 -21.19 10.63 19.42
CA ASN A 309 -20.97 10.81 20.86
C ASN A 309 -21.31 9.53 21.62
N LEU A 310 -20.29 8.75 21.98
CA LEU A 310 -20.44 7.49 22.71
C LEU A 310 -20.81 7.65 24.19
N ARG A 311 -20.76 8.88 24.73
CA ARG A 311 -21.01 9.18 26.16
C ARG A 311 -20.12 8.40 27.13
N ASP A 312 -18.96 7.95 26.66
CA ASP A 312 -17.91 7.35 27.48
C ASP A 312 -16.98 8.43 28.01
N ARG A 313 -16.66 8.38 29.32
CA ARG A 313 -15.70 9.29 29.97
C ARG A 313 -14.27 9.14 29.44
N ASN A 314 -13.95 7.99 28.85
CA ASN A 314 -12.64 7.69 28.27
C ASN A 314 -12.52 8.15 26.83
N LEU A 315 -13.53 8.81 26.26
CA LEU A 315 -13.53 9.26 24.88
C LEU A 315 -13.98 10.72 24.78
N PRO A 316 -13.52 11.47 23.78
CA PRO A 316 -13.93 12.85 23.61
C PRO A 316 -15.37 12.89 23.09
N THR A 317 -16.07 14.00 23.35
CA THR A 317 -17.35 14.24 22.69
C THR A 317 -17.12 14.73 21.25
N GLY A 318 -18.00 14.34 20.33
CA GLY A 318 -17.94 14.80 18.95
C GLY A 318 -18.18 16.30 18.73
N ARG A 319 -18.52 17.10 19.75
CA ARG A 319 -18.95 18.50 19.57
C ARG A 319 -17.93 19.36 18.82
N ALA A 320 -16.69 19.40 19.30
CA ALA A 320 -15.65 20.20 18.67
C ALA A 320 -15.23 19.61 17.32
N ASN A 321 -15.15 18.27 17.23
CA ASN A 321 -14.72 17.60 16.00
C ASN A 321 -15.74 17.75 14.88
N ASN A 322 -17.04 17.61 15.17
CA ASN A 322 -18.12 17.77 14.21
C ASN A 322 -18.16 19.17 13.59
N LYS A 323 -17.79 20.22 14.33
CA LYS A 323 -17.63 21.57 13.74
C LYS A 323 -16.54 21.59 12.66
N ARG A 324 -15.42 20.89 12.88
CA ARG A 324 -14.32 20.80 11.92
C ARG A 324 -14.66 19.88 10.75
N LEU A 325 -15.26 18.73 11.03
CA LEU A 325 -15.71 17.77 10.00
C LEU A 325 -16.77 18.37 9.08
N LEU A 326 -17.69 19.19 9.61
CA LEU A 326 -18.64 19.93 8.80
C LEU A 326 -17.94 20.94 7.87
N ALA A 327 -16.93 21.66 8.35
CA ALA A 327 -16.14 22.57 7.51
C ALA A 327 -15.37 21.81 6.41
N MET A 328 -14.80 20.64 6.72
CA MET A 328 -14.15 19.77 5.72
C MET A 328 -15.15 19.17 4.73
N THR A 329 -16.37 18.87 5.17
CA THR A 329 -17.47 18.43 4.30
C THR A 329 -17.79 19.49 3.26
N GLU A 330 -17.92 20.76 3.68
CA GLU A 330 -18.18 21.86 2.77
C GLU A 330 -17.01 22.12 1.81
N ALA A 331 -15.77 22.10 2.30
CA ALA A 331 -14.58 22.21 1.43
C ALA A 331 -14.51 21.07 0.39
N THR A 332 -14.88 19.85 0.78
CA THR A 332 -14.92 18.70 -0.14
C THR A 332 -16.01 18.89 -1.21
N ARG A 333 -17.18 19.42 -0.83
CA ARG A 333 -18.26 19.77 -1.77
C ARG A 333 -17.83 20.86 -2.75
N VAL A 334 -17.19 21.92 -2.27
CA VAL A 334 -16.65 23.01 -3.11
C VAL A 334 -15.58 22.49 -4.06
N ALA A 335 -14.66 21.64 -3.59
CA ALA A 335 -13.66 21.00 -4.44
C ALA A 335 -14.30 20.15 -5.54
N ALA A 336 -15.35 19.39 -5.21
CA ALA A 336 -16.08 18.58 -6.18
C ALA A 336 -16.72 19.44 -7.27
N ASP A 337 -17.44 20.50 -6.87
CA ASP A 337 -18.10 21.43 -7.78
C ASP A 337 -17.10 22.13 -8.69
N LYS A 338 -15.99 22.63 -8.13
CA LYS A 338 -14.92 23.33 -8.84
C LYS A 338 -14.28 22.47 -9.92
N ASN A 339 -14.05 21.19 -9.61
CA ASN A 339 -13.39 20.24 -10.52
C ASN A 339 -14.37 19.46 -11.41
N GLY A 340 -15.68 19.69 -11.25
CA GLY A 340 -16.73 19.00 -11.98
C GLY A 340 -16.71 17.50 -11.78
N VAL A 341 -16.46 17.05 -10.56
CA VAL A 341 -16.53 15.64 -10.13
C VAL A 341 -17.75 15.46 -9.23
N SER A 342 -18.18 14.24 -8.99
CA SER A 342 -19.37 14.00 -8.16
C SER A 342 -19.06 14.11 -6.66
N PHE A 343 -20.05 14.58 -5.89
CA PHE A 343 -19.97 14.67 -4.44
C PHE A 343 -20.99 13.75 -3.77
N VAL A 344 -20.56 13.04 -2.72
CA VAL A 344 -21.44 12.28 -1.83
C VAL A 344 -21.26 12.78 -0.39
N ASP A 345 -22.35 13.20 0.22
CA ASP A 345 -22.39 13.61 1.62
C ASP A 345 -22.60 12.39 2.53
N LEU A 346 -21.60 12.09 3.36
CA LEU A 346 -21.65 11.08 4.41
C LEU A 346 -21.77 11.71 5.81
N TYR A 347 -21.45 13.00 5.96
CA TYR A 347 -21.46 13.69 7.25
C TYR A 347 -22.89 13.84 7.79
N HIS A 348 -23.80 14.44 7.01
CA HIS A 348 -25.15 14.69 7.52
C HIS A 348 -25.94 13.38 7.73
N PRO A 349 -25.89 12.38 6.82
CA PRO A 349 -26.55 11.10 7.06
C PRO A 349 -25.99 10.36 8.30
N SER A 350 -24.68 10.36 8.50
CA SER A 350 -24.08 9.70 9.68
C SER A 350 -24.53 10.36 10.99
N ILE A 351 -24.54 11.70 11.08
CA ILE A 351 -25.06 12.42 12.26
C ILE A 351 -26.53 12.04 12.53
N LYS A 352 -27.35 11.95 11.48
CA LYS A 352 -28.75 11.51 11.62
C LYS A 352 -28.84 10.08 12.14
N LEU A 353 -28.05 9.17 11.58
CA LEU A 353 -28.02 7.77 12.00
C LEU A 353 -27.66 7.64 13.47
N TYR A 354 -26.61 8.30 13.94
CA TYR A 354 -26.20 8.30 15.35
C TYR A 354 -27.28 8.81 16.31
N GLY A 355 -28.13 9.74 15.86
CA GLY A 355 -29.25 10.25 16.66
C GLY A 355 -30.42 9.27 16.78
N THR A 356 -30.51 8.28 15.89
CA THR A 356 -31.66 7.37 15.78
C THR A 356 -31.34 5.89 15.99
N ALA A 357 -30.06 5.52 15.93
CA ALA A 357 -29.61 4.14 16.07
C ALA A 357 -29.88 3.61 17.48
N LYS A 358 -30.23 2.32 17.57
CA LYS A 358 -30.48 1.63 18.84
C LYS A 358 -29.19 1.25 19.56
N SER A 359 -28.13 1.02 18.79
CA SER A 359 -26.78 0.68 19.24
C SER A 359 -25.80 1.74 18.71
N LEU A 360 -24.65 1.85 19.38
CA LEU A 360 -23.54 2.68 18.92
C LEU A 360 -23.04 2.13 17.58
N LEU A 361 -22.72 3.02 16.65
CA LEU A 361 -22.29 2.68 15.28
C LEU A 361 -20.77 2.78 15.07
N THR A 362 -20.06 3.30 16.07
CA THR A 362 -18.61 3.45 16.06
C THR A 362 -17.98 2.83 17.30
N LEU A 363 -16.71 2.41 17.17
CA LEU A 363 -15.91 1.83 18.25
C LEU A 363 -15.38 2.89 19.22
N ASN A 364 -15.09 4.08 18.71
CA ASN A 364 -14.41 5.15 19.45
C ASN A 364 -14.88 6.57 19.04
N GLY A 365 -16.07 6.68 18.43
CA GLY A 365 -16.63 7.92 17.92
C GLY A 365 -16.31 8.21 16.45
N ILE A 366 -15.25 7.63 15.88
CA ILE A 366 -14.75 7.95 14.52
C ILE A 366 -14.59 6.73 13.62
N HIS A 367 -14.33 5.55 14.19
CA HIS A 367 -14.15 4.31 13.45
C HIS A 367 -15.42 3.50 13.54
N LEU A 368 -16.07 3.24 12.39
CA LEU A 368 -17.29 2.46 12.35
C LEU A 368 -17.03 1.03 12.87
N ASN A 369 -18.02 0.49 13.57
CA ASN A 369 -18.18 -0.95 13.74
C ASN A 369 -18.92 -1.53 12.53
N GLU A 370 -19.16 -2.84 12.52
CA GLU A 370 -19.80 -3.53 11.39
C GLU A 370 -21.17 -2.93 11.04
N ASP A 371 -22.01 -2.63 12.04
CA ASP A 371 -23.32 -2.02 11.84
C ASP A 371 -23.23 -0.60 11.28
N GLY A 372 -22.29 0.20 11.78
CA GLY A 372 -21.99 1.51 11.22
C GLY A 372 -21.54 1.43 9.77
N ASN A 373 -20.63 0.51 9.45
CA ASN A 373 -20.16 0.28 8.08
C ASN A 373 -21.30 -0.17 7.16
N ARG A 374 -22.21 -1.02 7.64
CA ARG A 374 -23.42 -1.41 6.91
C ARG A 374 -24.29 -0.22 6.57
N LEU A 375 -24.66 0.59 7.56
CA LEU A 375 -25.56 1.73 7.37
C LEU A 375 -24.94 2.86 6.53
N ILE A 376 -23.64 3.12 6.69
CA ILE A 376 -22.92 4.04 5.81
C ILE A 376 -22.79 3.48 4.39
N GLY A 377 -22.64 2.16 4.26
CA GLY A 377 -22.72 1.46 2.97
C GLY A 377 -24.06 1.66 2.26
N GLU A 378 -25.18 1.62 2.98
CA GLU A 378 -26.52 1.92 2.44
C GLU A 378 -26.62 3.37 1.96
N VAL A 379 -26.15 4.33 2.76
CA VAL A 379 -26.10 5.76 2.39
C VAL A 379 -25.30 5.96 1.11
N LEU A 380 -24.10 5.38 1.03
CA LEU A 380 -23.21 5.52 -0.12
C LEU A 380 -23.81 4.86 -1.36
N ALA A 381 -24.30 3.62 -1.25
CA ALA A 381 -24.93 2.90 -2.36
C ALA A 381 -26.15 3.67 -2.89
N LYS A 382 -27.00 4.17 -1.99
CA LYS A 382 -28.15 5.02 -2.33
C LYS A 382 -27.74 6.29 -3.06
N ALA A 383 -26.70 6.97 -2.58
CA ALA A 383 -26.22 8.20 -3.19
C ALA A 383 -25.64 7.98 -4.60
N LEU A 384 -24.91 6.89 -4.81
CA LEU A 384 -24.27 6.54 -6.08
C LEU A 384 -25.27 6.00 -7.11
N LEU A 385 -26.23 5.17 -6.68
CA LEU A 385 -27.19 4.49 -7.56
C LEU A 385 -28.53 5.21 -7.68
N LYS A 386 -28.77 6.25 -6.87
CA LYS A 386 -30.03 7.01 -6.81
C LYS A 386 -31.26 6.13 -6.58
N LYS A 387 -31.08 5.09 -5.75
CA LYS A 387 -32.11 4.10 -5.41
C LYS A 387 -32.02 3.77 -3.93
N GLU A 388 -33.15 3.57 -3.26
CA GLU A 388 -33.15 3.05 -1.89
C GLU A 388 -32.55 1.64 -1.86
N ILE A 389 -31.56 1.44 -1.00
CA ILE A 389 -30.83 0.18 -0.84
C ILE A 389 -30.69 -0.06 0.65
N VAL A 390 -31.14 -1.22 1.09
CA VAL A 390 -31.12 -1.64 2.49
C VAL A 390 -30.49 -3.01 2.57
N ALA A 391 -29.59 -3.20 3.54
CA ALA A 391 -28.95 -4.47 3.78
C ALA A 391 -29.95 -5.51 4.30
N SER A 392 -29.80 -6.75 3.87
CA SER A 392 -30.67 -7.86 4.27
C SER A 392 -29.86 -9.13 4.50
N PRO A 393 -30.34 -10.06 5.36
CA PRO A 393 -29.67 -11.33 5.60
C PRO A 393 -29.40 -12.17 4.34
N SER A 394 -30.21 -12.02 3.28
CA SER A 394 -30.00 -12.73 2.02
C SER A 394 -28.72 -12.35 1.30
N GLN A 395 -28.09 -11.22 1.64
CA GLN A 395 -26.83 -10.77 1.05
C GLN A 395 -25.59 -11.39 1.73
N GLN A 396 -25.74 -12.16 2.81
CA GLN A 396 -24.61 -12.69 3.57
C GLN A 396 -23.66 -13.53 2.71
N GLN A 397 -24.17 -14.39 1.83
CA GLN A 397 -23.32 -15.19 0.95
C GLN A 397 -22.56 -14.34 -0.09
N LEU A 398 -23.16 -13.24 -0.56
CA LEU A 398 -22.50 -12.28 -1.44
C LEU A 398 -21.39 -11.55 -0.68
N ARG A 399 -21.68 -11.14 0.55
CA ARG A 399 -20.72 -10.48 1.45
C ARG A 399 -19.51 -11.37 1.74
N GLU A 400 -19.71 -12.65 2.00
CA GLU A 400 -18.61 -13.61 2.19
C GLU A 400 -17.69 -13.70 0.96
N ALA A 401 -18.24 -13.66 -0.26
CA ALA A 401 -17.44 -13.63 -1.49
C ALA A 401 -16.66 -12.30 -1.64
N VAL A 402 -17.27 -11.18 -1.24
CA VAL A 402 -16.59 -9.88 -1.18
C VAL A 402 -15.45 -9.91 -0.17
N LEU A 403 -15.65 -10.49 1.02
CA LEU A 403 -14.63 -10.60 2.06
C LEU A 403 -13.48 -11.52 1.63
N ASP A 404 -13.75 -12.64 0.93
CA ASP A 404 -12.70 -13.48 0.35
C ASP A 404 -11.85 -12.70 -0.66
N LYS A 405 -12.50 -11.96 -1.57
CA LYS A 405 -11.78 -11.09 -2.52
C LYS A 405 -10.97 -10.02 -1.80
N ASN A 406 -11.54 -9.38 -0.78
CA ASN A 406 -10.87 -8.34 0.01
C ASN A 406 -9.66 -8.90 0.76
N TRP A 407 -9.71 -10.12 1.27
CA TRP A 407 -8.57 -10.79 1.90
C TRP A 407 -7.36 -10.87 0.94
N HIS A 408 -7.60 -11.34 -0.28
CA HIS A 408 -6.55 -11.46 -1.30
C HIS A 408 -6.02 -10.09 -1.73
N TRP A 409 -6.93 -9.14 -1.96
CA TRP A 409 -6.57 -7.79 -2.35
C TRP A 409 -5.83 -7.03 -1.25
N HIS A 410 -6.22 -7.18 0.01
CA HIS A 410 -5.57 -6.51 1.14
C HIS A 410 -4.13 -7.00 1.30
N ASN A 411 -3.91 -8.32 1.23
CA ASN A 411 -2.57 -8.91 1.25
C ASN A 411 -1.74 -8.53 0.00
N ARG A 412 -2.39 -8.16 -1.11
CA ARG A 412 -1.73 -7.61 -2.30
C ARG A 412 -1.33 -6.14 -2.14
N TYR A 413 -2.25 -5.31 -1.68
CA TYR A 413 -2.06 -3.86 -1.63
C TYR A 413 -1.26 -3.43 -0.41
N ARG A 414 -1.56 -4.02 0.75
CA ARG A 414 -0.88 -3.79 2.04
C ARG A 414 -0.04 -5.01 2.41
N ALA A 415 0.76 -5.49 1.45
CA ALA A 415 1.60 -6.67 1.62
C ALA A 415 2.50 -6.54 2.86
N THR A 416 2.61 -7.65 3.58
CA THR A 416 3.53 -7.79 4.70
C THR A 416 4.93 -8.06 4.14
N ASP A 417 5.97 -7.58 4.84
CA ASP A 417 7.37 -7.56 4.38
C ASP A 417 7.67 -6.55 3.25
N GLY A 418 6.98 -5.41 3.27
CA GLY A 418 7.08 -4.39 2.21
C GLY A 418 8.50 -3.83 1.94
N ASN A 419 9.44 -3.93 2.87
CA ASN A 419 10.84 -3.53 2.67
C ASN A 419 11.61 -4.51 1.77
N ASP A 420 11.24 -5.78 1.81
CA ASP A 420 11.76 -6.84 0.95
C ASP A 420 11.01 -6.88 -0.39
N VAL A 421 9.76 -6.44 -0.41
CA VAL A 421 8.98 -6.27 -1.65
C VAL A 421 9.46 -5.05 -2.45
N TRP A 422 9.50 -3.88 -1.81
CA TRP A 422 9.70 -2.58 -2.48
C TRP A 422 10.91 -1.79 -1.95
N GLY A 423 11.32 -2.04 -0.71
CA GLY A 423 12.28 -1.22 0.01
C GLY A 423 13.74 -1.58 -0.20
N GLY A 424 14.55 -1.24 0.81
CA GLY A 424 16.01 -1.36 0.75
C GLY A 424 16.52 -2.80 0.72
N ARG A 425 15.69 -3.78 1.12
CA ARG A 425 16.07 -5.20 1.10
C ARG A 425 15.64 -5.94 -0.18
N SER A 426 14.81 -5.31 -1.02
CA SER A 426 14.36 -5.90 -2.28
C SER A 426 15.49 -6.33 -3.23
N GLY A 427 16.62 -5.63 -3.19
CA GLY A 427 17.81 -5.92 -3.99
C GLY A 427 18.77 -6.97 -3.39
N LEU A 428 18.51 -7.48 -2.19
CA LEU A 428 19.34 -8.52 -1.59
C LEU A 428 19.35 -9.77 -2.46
N LYS A 429 20.55 -10.33 -2.68
CA LYS A 429 20.77 -11.50 -3.52
C LYS A 429 21.17 -12.69 -2.67
N PHE A 430 20.58 -13.84 -2.95
CA PHE A 430 20.85 -15.10 -2.27
C PHE A 430 21.48 -16.12 -3.23
N VAL A 431 21.11 -17.39 -3.10
CA VAL A 431 21.64 -18.49 -3.92
C VAL A 431 21.33 -18.20 -5.40
N ASP A 432 22.32 -18.46 -6.26
CA ASP A 432 22.27 -18.21 -7.71
C ASP A 432 21.91 -16.77 -8.12
N GLY A 433 22.09 -15.81 -7.21
CA GLY A 433 21.79 -14.40 -7.47
C GLY A 433 20.30 -14.06 -7.48
N GLN A 434 19.42 -14.98 -7.08
CA GLN A 434 17.98 -14.73 -6.90
C GLN A 434 17.77 -13.62 -5.86
N THR A 435 16.88 -12.66 -6.15
CA THR A 435 16.61 -11.53 -5.26
C THR A 435 15.24 -11.58 -4.60
N ASN A 436 15.08 -10.89 -3.47
CA ASN A 436 13.78 -10.76 -2.80
C ASN A 436 12.72 -10.15 -3.73
N ALA A 437 13.07 -9.07 -4.45
CA ALA A 437 12.16 -8.45 -5.42
C ALA A 437 11.65 -9.44 -6.48
N GLN A 438 12.50 -10.33 -7.01
CA GLN A 438 12.09 -11.29 -8.03
C GLN A 438 10.99 -12.22 -7.52
N VAL A 439 11.13 -12.75 -6.32
CA VAL A 439 10.15 -13.67 -5.70
C VAL A 439 8.91 -12.90 -5.25
N LEU A 440 9.10 -11.86 -4.44
CA LEU A 440 8.00 -11.20 -3.75
C LEU A 440 7.14 -10.34 -4.68
N GLN A 441 7.72 -9.67 -5.69
CA GLN A 441 6.93 -8.99 -6.72
C GLN A 441 6.18 -9.98 -7.63
N HIS A 442 6.69 -11.21 -7.79
CA HIS A 442 5.98 -12.26 -8.52
C HIS A 442 4.78 -12.78 -7.73
N GLU A 443 4.92 -12.95 -6.42
CA GLU A 443 3.80 -13.29 -5.54
C GLU A 443 2.71 -12.20 -5.53
N LEU A 444 3.08 -10.92 -5.61
CA LEU A 444 2.11 -9.84 -5.81
C LEU A 444 1.30 -10.05 -7.12
N LYS A 445 1.95 -10.46 -8.21
CA LYS A 445 1.25 -10.79 -9.47
C LYS A 445 0.34 -12.02 -9.33
N MET A 446 0.74 -13.00 -8.52
CA MET A 446 -0.12 -14.14 -8.21
C MET A 446 -1.38 -13.67 -7.47
N LEU A 447 -1.23 -12.79 -6.47
CA LEU A 447 -2.37 -12.23 -5.73
C LEU A 447 -3.24 -11.32 -6.62
N ASP A 448 -2.69 -10.62 -7.61
CA ASP A 448 -3.47 -9.89 -8.61
C ASP A 448 -4.42 -10.85 -9.37
N VAL A 449 -3.91 -12.00 -9.83
CA VAL A 449 -4.72 -13.03 -10.52
C VAL A 449 -5.73 -13.67 -9.57
N MET A 450 -5.31 -14.07 -8.37
CA MET A 450 -6.20 -14.67 -7.38
C MET A 450 -7.35 -13.71 -7.02
N THR A 451 -7.06 -12.43 -6.79
CA THR A 451 -8.09 -11.41 -6.55
C THR A 451 -9.07 -11.32 -7.71
N ALA A 452 -8.56 -11.24 -8.95
CA ALA A 452 -9.40 -11.15 -10.14
C ALA A 452 -10.30 -12.39 -10.34
N ASN A 453 -9.83 -13.58 -9.95
CA ASN A 453 -10.61 -14.81 -10.03
C ASN A 453 -11.83 -14.84 -9.09
N ARG A 454 -11.89 -13.96 -8.06
CA ARG A 454 -13.05 -13.83 -7.17
C ARG A 454 -14.12 -12.87 -7.70
N ASP A 455 -13.78 -11.92 -8.58
CA ASP A 455 -14.76 -10.98 -9.10
C ASP A 455 -15.95 -11.69 -9.79
N PRO A 456 -15.75 -12.73 -10.65
CA PRO A 456 -16.86 -13.51 -11.22
C PRO A 456 -17.74 -14.22 -10.19
N GLN A 457 -17.18 -14.62 -9.04
CA GLN A 457 -17.98 -15.22 -7.98
C GLN A 457 -18.95 -14.21 -7.39
N ILE A 458 -18.49 -12.97 -7.16
CA ILE A 458 -19.31 -11.87 -6.65
C ILE A 458 -20.44 -11.56 -7.65
N TRP A 459 -20.12 -11.48 -8.95
CA TRP A 459 -21.12 -11.21 -9.99
C TRP A 459 -22.17 -12.32 -10.12
N ALA A 460 -21.75 -13.58 -10.03
CA ALA A 460 -22.64 -14.73 -10.04
C ALA A 460 -23.57 -14.73 -8.82
N LYS A 461 -23.01 -14.53 -7.61
CA LYS A 461 -23.80 -14.47 -6.37
C LYS A 461 -24.78 -13.30 -6.37
N ALA A 462 -24.40 -12.14 -6.92
CA ALA A 462 -25.31 -11.00 -7.08
C ALA A 462 -26.51 -11.31 -8.00
N GLN A 463 -26.36 -12.29 -8.89
CA GLN A 463 -27.42 -12.78 -9.79
C GLN A 463 -28.14 -14.04 -9.25
N GLY A 464 -27.79 -14.50 -8.04
CA GLY A 464 -28.35 -15.73 -7.45
C GLY A 464 -27.76 -17.02 -8.04
N GLU A 465 -26.65 -16.92 -8.77
CA GLU A 465 -25.99 -18.05 -9.41
C GLU A 465 -24.88 -18.66 -8.54
N LYS A 466 -24.58 -19.94 -8.79
CA LYS A 466 -23.47 -20.64 -8.15
C LYS A 466 -22.20 -20.47 -8.98
N TYR A 467 -21.10 -20.17 -8.31
CA TYR A 467 -19.78 -20.08 -8.94
C TYR A 467 -18.71 -20.64 -8.02
N ARG A 468 -17.80 -21.44 -8.59
CA ARG A 468 -16.63 -21.97 -7.90
C ARG A 468 -15.39 -21.26 -8.41
N VAL A 469 -14.69 -20.59 -7.51
CA VAL A 469 -13.42 -19.94 -7.82
C VAL A 469 -12.38 -20.99 -8.22
N SER A 470 -11.60 -20.69 -9.26
CA SER A 470 -10.46 -21.50 -9.71
C SER A 470 -9.23 -20.62 -9.82
N ASP A 471 -8.15 -21.03 -9.16
CA ASP A 471 -6.83 -20.39 -9.24
C ASP A 471 -5.87 -21.13 -10.18
N SER A 472 -6.39 -21.98 -11.07
CA SER A 472 -5.59 -22.76 -12.01
C SER A 472 -4.82 -21.91 -13.03
N ASN A 473 -5.24 -20.67 -13.26
CA ASN A 473 -4.57 -19.68 -14.11
C ASN A 473 -3.52 -18.85 -13.36
N THR A 474 -3.41 -18.98 -12.04
CA THR A 474 -2.41 -18.27 -11.25
C THR A 474 -1.01 -18.75 -11.63
N PRO A 475 -0.06 -17.83 -11.93
CA PRO A 475 1.31 -18.21 -12.23
C PRO A 475 1.90 -19.08 -11.13
N LYS A 476 2.71 -20.08 -11.51
CA LYS A 476 3.43 -20.89 -10.52
C LYS A 476 4.36 -20.00 -9.69
N ALA A 477 4.47 -20.27 -8.40
CA ALA A 477 5.44 -19.60 -7.54
C ALA A 477 6.87 -19.79 -8.08
N ILE A 478 7.71 -18.77 -7.89
CA ILE A 478 9.15 -18.91 -8.13
C ILE A 478 9.71 -19.77 -7.00
N PRO A 479 10.37 -20.90 -7.30
CA PRO A 479 10.99 -21.71 -6.25
C PRO A 479 12.04 -20.89 -5.49
N VAL A 480 11.91 -20.88 -4.16
CA VAL A 480 12.90 -20.28 -3.27
C VAL A 480 13.97 -21.31 -2.96
N ILE A 481 15.23 -20.97 -3.21
CA ILE A 481 16.38 -21.85 -2.95
C ILE A 481 16.89 -21.57 -1.53
N SER A 482 16.93 -22.61 -0.69
CA SER A 482 17.40 -22.49 0.69
C SER A 482 18.85 -21.98 0.73
N ASN A 483 19.11 -21.03 1.63
CA ASN A 483 20.44 -20.55 1.94
C ASN A 483 21.18 -21.44 2.96
N VAL A 484 20.52 -22.46 3.52
CA VAL A 484 21.11 -23.44 4.44
C VAL A 484 21.98 -24.43 3.67
N GLY A 485 23.20 -24.66 4.14
CA GLY A 485 24.16 -25.59 3.52
C GLY A 485 25.20 -24.89 2.65
N GLY A 486 25.31 -23.56 2.75
CA GLY A 486 26.15 -22.74 1.88
C GLY A 486 25.55 -22.48 0.49
N GLY A 487 25.93 -21.37 -0.14
CA GLY A 487 25.45 -21.01 -1.49
C GLY A 487 25.05 -19.53 -1.63
N SER A 488 24.88 -18.82 -0.52
CA SER A 488 24.70 -17.37 -0.48
C SER A 488 25.84 -16.70 0.30
N ARG A 489 26.11 -15.43 0.00
CA ARG A 489 27.03 -14.57 0.79
C ARG A 489 26.58 -14.42 2.24
N SER A 490 25.29 -14.60 2.51
CA SER A 490 24.71 -14.49 3.85
C SER A 490 24.87 -15.77 4.68
N SER A 491 25.24 -16.89 4.07
CA SER A 491 25.40 -18.20 4.71
C SER A 491 26.73 -18.29 5.45
N SER A 492 26.72 -18.80 6.68
CA SER A 492 27.93 -19.13 7.43
C SER A 492 27.63 -20.27 8.40
N LYS A 493 28.65 -21.09 8.71
CA LYS A 493 28.53 -22.15 9.72
C LYS A 493 28.03 -21.61 11.07
N SER A 494 28.42 -20.40 11.44
CA SER A 494 27.97 -19.76 12.68
C SER A 494 26.48 -19.43 12.68
N LYS A 495 25.91 -19.02 11.54
CA LYS A 495 24.47 -18.71 11.42
C LYS A 495 23.61 -19.96 11.26
N GLU A 496 24.11 -20.94 10.51
CA GLU A 496 23.41 -22.21 10.29
C GLU A 496 23.41 -23.10 11.55
N GLY A 497 24.47 -22.99 12.37
CA GLY A 497 24.58 -23.72 13.61
C GLY A 497 24.54 -25.23 13.40
N ASN A 498 23.77 -25.93 14.25
CA ASN A 498 23.53 -27.36 14.12
C ASN A 498 22.12 -27.60 13.60
N LEU A 499 22.00 -28.24 12.43
CA LEU A 499 20.73 -28.57 11.79
C LEU A 499 20.05 -29.82 12.40
N LYS A 500 20.69 -30.48 13.37
CA LYS A 500 20.07 -31.52 14.19
C LYS A 500 19.42 -30.88 15.42
N TYR A 501 18.14 -30.56 15.30
CA TYR A 501 17.32 -30.07 16.40
C TYR A 501 17.08 -31.18 17.45
N LEU A 502 17.11 -30.80 18.73
CA LEU A 502 16.83 -31.71 19.84
C LEU A 502 15.31 -31.83 20.02
N SER A 503 14.83 -33.02 20.37
CA SER A 503 13.46 -33.14 20.90
C SER A 503 13.32 -32.46 22.27
N GLY A 504 12.10 -32.17 22.70
CA GLY A 504 11.84 -31.62 24.04
C GLY A 504 12.48 -32.46 25.15
N GLU A 505 12.29 -33.78 25.11
CA GLU A 505 12.87 -34.74 26.05
C GLU A 505 14.42 -34.77 26.04
N GLU A 506 15.05 -34.61 24.88
CA GLU A 506 16.51 -34.49 24.80
C GLU A 506 17.01 -33.12 25.30
N GLY A 507 16.22 -32.07 25.08
CA GLY A 507 16.48 -30.72 25.57
C GLY A 507 16.47 -30.67 27.10
N LEU A 508 15.48 -31.28 27.75
CA LEU A 508 15.38 -31.35 29.21
C LEU A 508 16.65 -31.92 29.86
N LYS A 509 17.23 -32.98 29.28
CA LYS A 509 18.45 -33.62 29.78
C LYS A 509 19.70 -32.72 29.73
N LYS A 510 19.63 -31.59 29.03
CA LYS A 510 20.72 -30.60 28.91
C LYS A 510 20.50 -29.36 29.76
N MET A 511 19.36 -29.23 30.43
CA MET A 511 19.07 -28.07 31.28
C MET A 511 19.65 -28.29 32.68
N ASN A 512 20.36 -27.29 33.18
CA ASN A 512 20.72 -27.21 34.60
C ASN A 512 19.69 -26.32 35.29
N VAL A 513 19.09 -26.81 36.37
CA VAL A 513 18.15 -26.02 37.17
C VAL A 513 18.64 -25.85 38.60
N PRO A 514 18.31 -24.73 39.26
CA PRO A 514 18.66 -24.52 40.66
C PRO A 514 18.09 -25.61 41.57
N GLU A 515 18.72 -25.82 42.72
CA GLU A 515 18.22 -26.74 43.73
C GLU A 515 16.78 -26.38 44.13
N GLY A 516 15.92 -27.40 44.24
CA GLY A 516 14.49 -27.24 44.53
C GLY A 516 13.60 -26.97 43.31
N PHE A 517 14.15 -26.77 42.11
CA PHE A 517 13.37 -26.60 40.87
C PHE A 517 13.32 -27.90 40.05
N LYS A 518 12.21 -28.09 39.33
CA LYS A 518 12.00 -29.17 38.36
C LYS A 518 11.52 -28.57 37.03
N VAL A 519 11.94 -29.17 35.92
CA VAL A 519 11.41 -28.85 34.58
C VAL A 519 10.78 -30.11 34.00
N ASN A 520 9.68 -29.95 33.30
CA ASN A 520 8.96 -30.99 32.57
C ASN A 520 8.59 -30.46 31.19
N LEU A 521 8.39 -31.38 30.24
CA LEU A 521 7.91 -31.05 28.91
C LEU A 521 6.39 -30.87 28.96
N PHE A 522 5.91 -29.63 28.83
CA PHE A 522 4.46 -29.35 28.82
C PHE A 522 3.84 -29.61 27.45
N ALA A 523 4.44 -29.10 26.37
CA ALA A 523 4.01 -29.30 24.99
C ALA A 523 5.21 -29.18 24.04
N ASP A 524 5.18 -29.91 22.93
CA ASP A 524 6.08 -29.73 21.77
C ASP A 524 5.33 -29.94 20.44
N GLU A 525 6.01 -29.64 19.34
CA GLU A 525 5.48 -29.77 17.99
C GLU A 525 5.18 -31.24 17.57
N LYS A 526 5.71 -32.22 18.30
CA LYS A 526 5.39 -33.64 18.06
C LYS A 526 4.08 -34.02 18.73
N MET A 527 3.81 -33.47 19.92
CA MET A 527 2.52 -33.61 20.61
C MET A 527 1.43 -32.87 19.85
N PHE A 528 1.70 -31.64 19.41
CA PHE A 528 0.74 -30.77 18.75
C PHE A 528 1.36 -30.11 17.50
N PRO A 529 1.11 -30.64 16.29
CA PRO A 529 1.64 -30.09 15.04
C PRO A 529 1.24 -28.63 14.77
N GLU A 530 0.16 -28.15 15.40
CA GLU A 530 -0.30 -26.75 15.36
C GLU A 530 0.69 -25.79 16.04
N LEU A 531 1.49 -26.26 17.01
CA LEU A 531 2.53 -25.50 17.71
C LEU A 531 3.77 -25.32 16.81
N ALA A 532 3.58 -24.68 15.65
CA ALA A 532 4.64 -24.36 14.70
C ALA A 532 5.03 -22.87 14.83
N ASN A 533 6.32 -22.63 15.06
CA ASN A 533 6.90 -21.28 15.25
C ASN A 533 6.11 -20.43 16.28
N PRO A 534 6.02 -20.84 17.56
CA PRO A 534 5.38 -20.03 18.58
C PRO A 534 6.14 -18.71 18.78
N VAL A 535 5.42 -17.58 18.69
CA VAL A 535 6.00 -16.22 18.75
C VAL A 535 5.84 -15.60 20.14
N GLN A 536 4.67 -15.79 20.77
CA GLN A 536 4.39 -15.35 22.14
C GLN A 536 3.60 -16.43 22.88
N LEU A 537 3.87 -16.56 24.19
CA LEU A 537 3.11 -17.36 25.13
C LEU A 537 2.49 -16.46 26.20
N GLN A 538 1.27 -16.78 26.65
CA GLN A 538 0.61 -16.15 27.81
C GLN A 538 -0.24 -17.18 28.55
N VAL A 539 -0.65 -16.88 29.77
CA VAL A 539 -1.52 -17.75 30.58
C VAL A 539 -2.83 -17.02 30.86
N ASP A 540 -3.97 -17.66 30.57
CA ASP A 540 -5.28 -17.05 30.83
C ASP A 540 -5.71 -17.13 32.31
N GLY A 541 -6.82 -16.47 32.64
CA GLY A 541 -7.37 -16.49 34.00
C GLY A 541 -7.86 -17.87 34.49
N LYS A 542 -7.88 -18.89 33.62
CA LYS A 542 -8.18 -20.29 33.98
C LYS A 542 -6.90 -21.11 34.18
N GLY A 543 -5.71 -20.51 34.01
CA GLY A 543 -4.42 -21.18 34.14
C GLY A 543 -4.01 -21.97 32.89
N ARG A 544 -4.65 -21.77 31.74
CA ARG A 544 -4.32 -22.45 30.49
C ARG A 544 -3.24 -21.69 29.75
N LEU A 545 -2.32 -22.42 29.11
CA LEU A 545 -1.28 -21.82 28.28
C LEU A 545 -1.86 -21.46 26.91
N TRP A 546 -1.59 -20.25 26.43
CA TRP A 546 -1.95 -19.78 25.11
C TRP A 546 -0.69 -19.53 24.29
N ALA A 547 -0.74 -19.79 22.99
CA ALA A 547 0.36 -19.51 22.07
C ALA A 547 -0.12 -18.82 20.79
N ALA A 548 0.58 -17.76 20.39
CA ALA A 548 0.52 -17.25 19.02
C ALA A 548 1.45 -18.11 18.15
N ALA A 549 0.87 -18.93 17.27
CA ALA A 549 1.58 -19.86 16.39
C ALA A 549 1.61 -19.33 14.95
N TRP A 550 2.81 -19.21 14.38
CA TRP A 550 3.03 -18.63 13.05
C TRP A 550 3.50 -19.69 12.05
N ALA A 551 2.60 -20.62 11.73
CA ALA A 551 2.90 -21.76 10.85
C ALA A 551 3.33 -21.35 9.42
N THR A 552 2.87 -20.20 8.92
CA THR A 552 3.26 -19.66 7.60
C THR A 552 4.41 -18.67 7.65
N TYR A 553 5.20 -18.66 8.72
CA TYR A 553 6.40 -17.85 8.83
C TYR A 553 7.27 -17.88 7.55
N PRO A 554 7.77 -16.73 7.05
CA PRO A 554 7.64 -15.38 7.61
C PRO A 554 6.43 -14.58 7.08
N LYS A 555 5.59 -15.17 6.24
CA LYS A 555 4.32 -14.62 5.72
C LYS A 555 3.59 -15.65 4.86
N TRP A 556 2.28 -15.45 4.65
CA TRP A 556 1.52 -16.28 3.72
C TRP A 556 2.08 -16.29 2.28
N GLU A 557 2.24 -17.49 1.72
CA GLU A 557 2.61 -17.73 0.32
C GLU A 557 1.34 -18.00 -0.52
N PRO A 558 1.13 -17.28 -1.63
CA PRO A 558 -0.04 -17.49 -2.49
C PRO A 558 -0.19 -18.96 -2.92
N LEU A 559 -1.44 -19.43 -3.04
CA LEU A 559 -1.84 -20.83 -3.30
C LEU A 559 -1.61 -21.83 -2.16
N LYS A 560 -0.88 -21.48 -1.09
CA LYS A 560 -0.78 -22.30 0.12
C LYS A 560 -1.88 -21.96 1.11
N LYS A 561 -2.13 -22.85 2.07
CA LYS A 561 -3.05 -22.58 3.18
C LYS A 561 -2.39 -21.62 4.19
N MET A 562 -3.15 -20.66 4.70
CA MET A 562 -2.76 -19.85 5.86
C MET A 562 -3.21 -20.58 7.13
N ASN A 563 -2.26 -21.03 7.93
CA ASN A 563 -2.51 -21.86 9.12
C ASN A 563 -2.16 -21.16 10.44
N ASP A 564 -1.78 -19.88 10.41
CA ASP A 564 -1.42 -19.10 11.59
C ASP A 564 -2.62 -18.98 12.55
N SER A 565 -2.35 -19.08 13.84
CA SER A 565 -3.42 -19.25 14.83
C SER A 565 -3.05 -18.76 16.22
N LEU A 566 -4.09 -18.49 17.01
CA LEU A 566 -4.00 -18.40 18.46
C LEU A 566 -4.51 -19.72 19.05
N LEU A 567 -3.65 -20.41 19.79
CA LEU A 567 -3.88 -21.75 20.32
C LEU A 567 -4.03 -21.72 21.84
N ILE A 568 -4.82 -22.64 22.37
CA ILE A 568 -5.02 -22.89 23.80
C ILE A 568 -4.59 -24.32 24.11
N PHE A 569 -3.75 -24.50 25.11
CA PHE A 569 -3.26 -25.79 25.59
C PHE A 569 -3.85 -26.07 26.98
N GLU A 570 -4.42 -27.26 27.13
CA GLU A 570 -5.05 -27.73 28.37
C GLU A 570 -4.32 -28.97 28.88
N ASP A 571 -4.11 -28.99 30.19
CA ASP A 571 -3.72 -30.17 30.97
C ASP A 571 -4.95 -30.58 31.78
N THR A 572 -5.70 -31.57 31.28
CA THR A 572 -7.01 -31.94 31.85
C THR A 572 -6.90 -32.93 33.00
N ASP A 573 -5.79 -33.67 33.10
CA ASP A 573 -5.51 -34.63 34.17
C ASP A 573 -4.56 -34.09 35.27
N LYS A 574 -4.00 -32.90 35.06
CA LYS A 574 -3.11 -32.17 35.97
C LYS A 574 -1.78 -32.87 36.21
N ASP A 575 -1.27 -33.62 35.23
CA ASP A 575 0.03 -34.28 35.31
C ASP A 575 1.22 -33.36 34.98
N GLY A 576 0.94 -32.11 34.60
CA GLY A 576 1.91 -31.12 34.15
C GLY A 576 2.22 -31.21 32.66
N LYS A 577 1.42 -31.89 31.85
CA LYS A 577 1.57 -31.98 30.40
C LYS A 577 0.25 -31.61 29.72
N ALA A 578 0.34 -30.87 28.63
CA ALA A 578 -0.84 -30.62 27.83
C ALA A 578 -1.28 -31.91 27.13
N ASP A 579 -2.56 -32.23 27.23
CA ASP A 579 -3.20 -33.37 26.57
C ASP A 579 -4.16 -32.92 25.45
N LYS A 580 -4.44 -31.62 25.37
CA LYS A 580 -5.36 -31.04 24.39
C LYS A 580 -4.86 -29.68 23.89
N VAL A 581 -5.05 -29.47 22.58
CA VAL A 581 -4.90 -28.18 21.91
C VAL A 581 -6.25 -27.76 21.31
N LYS A 582 -6.59 -26.48 21.42
CA LYS A 582 -7.73 -25.86 20.74
C LYS A 582 -7.25 -24.68 19.92
N GLU A 583 -7.79 -24.51 18.72
CA GLU A 583 -7.63 -23.29 17.94
C GLU A 583 -8.71 -22.29 18.34
N PHE A 584 -8.32 -21.20 19.00
CA PHE A 584 -9.24 -20.14 19.37
C PHE A 584 -9.63 -19.29 18.15
N ALA A 585 -8.65 -18.97 17.30
CA ALA A 585 -8.88 -18.24 16.06
C ALA A 585 -7.71 -18.35 15.08
N LYS A 586 -8.01 -18.28 13.78
CA LYS A 586 -7.03 -17.98 12.73
C LYS A 586 -6.64 -16.50 12.73
N VAL A 587 -5.35 -16.22 12.79
CA VAL A 587 -4.79 -14.85 12.82
C VAL A 587 -3.50 -14.83 12.02
N HIS A 588 -3.44 -14.03 10.96
CA HIS A 588 -2.26 -13.93 10.09
C HIS A 588 -1.14 -13.12 10.74
N ASN A 589 0.08 -13.65 10.71
CA ASN A 589 1.27 -13.04 11.30
C ASN A 589 1.07 -12.56 12.76
N PRO A 590 0.72 -13.47 13.70
CA PRO A 590 0.45 -13.11 15.08
C PRO A 590 1.76 -12.88 15.85
N LEU A 591 2.18 -11.61 15.94
CA LEU A 591 3.42 -11.22 16.63
C LEU A 591 3.26 -11.02 18.13
N GLY A 592 2.02 -10.96 18.60
CA GLY A 592 1.73 -10.90 20.01
C GLY A 592 0.25 -10.77 20.31
N PHE A 593 -0.10 -11.01 21.57
CA PHE A 593 -1.46 -10.90 22.07
C PHE A 593 -1.51 -10.60 23.57
N GLU A 594 -2.61 -10.01 24.01
CA GLU A 594 -2.89 -9.73 25.42
C GLU A 594 -4.40 -9.84 25.71
N PHE A 595 -4.77 -10.36 26.87
CA PHE A 595 -6.17 -10.53 27.28
C PHE A 595 -6.79 -9.18 27.62
N TRP A 596 -7.98 -8.86 27.12
CA TRP A 596 -8.63 -7.59 27.46
C TRP A 596 -10.15 -7.70 27.35
N ASN A 597 -10.89 -7.09 28.27
CA ASN A 597 -12.35 -6.96 28.21
C ASN A 597 -13.12 -8.28 27.94
N GLY A 598 -12.64 -9.37 28.53
CA GLY A 598 -13.20 -10.72 28.37
C GLY A 598 -12.92 -11.36 27.00
N GLY A 599 -11.95 -10.86 26.24
CA GLY A 599 -11.45 -11.43 25.00
C GLY A 599 -9.94 -11.27 24.90
N VAL A 600 -9.42 -11.20 23.67
CA VAL A 600 -8.00 -11.10 23.37
C VAL A 600 -7.75 -10.04 22.30
N ILE A 601 -6.78 -9.17 22.54
CA ILE A 601 -6.22 -8.26 21.53
C ILE A 601 -5.02 -8.96 20.90
N VAL A 602 -4.98 -9.07 19.57
CA VAL A 602 -3.94 -9.80 18.83
C VAL A 602 -3.41 -8.93 17.70
N THR A 603 -2.09 -8.91 17.52
CA THR A 603 -1.47 -8.31 16.34
C THR A 603 -1.77 -9.17 15.11
N SER A 604 -2.26 -8.55 14.04
CA SER A 604 -2.45 -9.16 12.72
C SER A 604 -2.01 -8.13 11.70
N GLN A 605 -0.70 -7.94 11.57
CA GLN A 605 -0.12 -6.85 10.77
C GLN A 605 -0.81 -6.80 9.41
N PRO A 606 -1.38 -5.65 9.02
CA PRO A 606 -1.03 -4.30 9.49
C PRO A 606 -2.04 -3.67 10.47
N ASP A 607 -2.80 -4.54 11.13
CA ASP A 607 -3.88 -4.21 12.06
C ASP A 607 -3.62 -4.86 13.44
N ILE A 608 -4.34 -4.38 14.44
CA ILE A 608 -4.56 -5.08 15.71
C ILE A 608 -6.05 -5.40 15.78
N ILE A 609 -6.36 -6.66 16.06
CA ILE A 609 -7.73 -7.18 16.11
C ILE A 609 -8.13 -7.51 17.54
N PHE A 610 -9.41 -7.36 17.84
CA PHE A 610 -10.03 -7.88 19.04
C PHE A 610 -10.82 -9.14 18.70
N LEU A 611 -10.64 -10.18 19.51
CA LEU A 611 -11.30 -11.46 19.40
C LEU A 611 -11.99 -11.82 20.72
N LYS A 612 -13.18 -12.40 20.69
CA LYS A 612 -13.86 -12.83 21.91
C LYS A 612 -14.80 -14.00 21.66
N ASP A 613 -14.71 -14.99 22.53
CA ASP A 613 -15.69 -16.06 22.73
C ASP A 613 -16.84 -15.53 23.58
N THR A 614 -18.08 -15.75 23.14
CA THR A 614 -19.31 -15.30 23.80
C THR A 614 -20.20 -16.42 24.31
N ASP A 615 -19.93 -17.67 23.96
CA ASP A 615 -20.75 -18.84 24.35
C ASP A 615 -20.00 -19.90 25.18
N GLY A 616 -18.69 -19.77 25.32
CA GLY A 616 -17.83 -20.58 26.15
C GLY A 616 -17.25 -21.82 25.46
N ASP A 617 -17.34 -21.93 24.14
CA ASP A 617 -16.78 -23.04 23.36
C ASP A 617 -15.26 -22.92 23.09
N ASP A 618 -14.64 -21.83 23.55
CA ASP A 618 -13.25 -21.44 23.29
C ASP A 618 -12.94 -21.19 21.80
N VAL A 619 -13.91 -20.68 21.03
CA VAL A 619 -13.76 -20.16 19.67
C VAL A 619 -14.21 -18.69 19.61
N ALA A 620 -13.49 -17.85 18.86
CA ALA A 620 -13.85 -16.45 18.76
C ALA A 620 -15.11 -16.21 17.90
N ASP A 621 -16.21 -15.78 18.54
CA ASP A 621 -17.45 -15.32 17.89
C ASP A 621 -17.36 -13.88 17.37
N VAL A 622 -16.66 -13.03 18.14
CA VAL A 622 -16.51 -11.61 17.85
C VAL A 622 -15.13 -11.38 17.25
N ARG A 623 -15.08 -10.68 16.12
CA ARG A 623 -13.85 -10.26 15.46
C ARG A 623 -14.01 -8.86 14.90
N TYR A 624 -13.17 -7.93 15.34
CA TYR A 624 -13.10 -6.62 14.68
C TYR A 624 -11.71 -6.00 14.80
N VAL A 625 -11.39 -5.10 13.88
CA VAL A 625 -10.15 -4.34 13.90
C VAL A 625 -10.24 -3.23 14.94
N ILE A 626 -9.58 -3.38 16.10
CA ILE A 626 -9.60 -2.39 17.18
C ILE A 626 -8.65 -1.22 16.89
N MET A 627 -7.55 -1.45 16.19
CA MET A 627 -6.58 -0.42 15.82
C MET A 627 -5.92 -0.74 14.47
N GLN A 628 -5.65 0.29 13.67
CA GLN A 628 -4.97 0.17 12.39
C GLN A 628 -3.74 1.08 12.35
N GLY A 629 -2.99 0.98 11.26
CA GLY A 629 -1.88 1.88 10.98
C GLY A 629 -0.56 1.39 11.51
N ILE A 630 -0.46 0.10 11.86
CA ILE A 630 0.81 -0.55 12.07
C ILE A 630 1.50 -0.67 10.69
N GLY A 631 2.77 -0.30 10.62
CA GLY A 631 3.56 -0.45 9.40
C GLY A 631 3.71 -1.93 9.02
N SER A 632 3.66 -2.23 7.71
CA SER A 632 3.73 -3.60 7.16
C SER A 632 5.08 -3.98 6.55
N SER A 633 6.09 -3.14 6.73
CA SER A 633 7.33 -3.19 5.94
C SER A 633 8.26 -4.34 6.29
N ASP A 634 8.15 -4.88 7.49
CA ASP A 634 8.90 -6.05 7.94
C ASP A 634 8.00 -6.80 8.90
N THR A 635 7.86 -8.10 8.70
CA THR A 635 6.91 -8.90 9.47
C THR A 635 7.35 -9.15 10.91
N HIS A 636 8.64 -8.99 11.25
CA HIS A 636 9.17 -9.28 12.59
C HIS A 636 9.27 -8.02 13.45
N HIS A 637 9.43 -6.87 12.80
CA HIS A 637 9.63 -5.58 13.45
C HIS A 637 8.32 -4.91 13.86
N ALA A 638 7.14 -5.48 13.57
CA ALA A 638 5.85 -4.89 13.93
C ALA A 638 5.51 -5.09 15.41
N ALA A 639 4.29 -4.70 15.82
CA ALA A 639 3.80 -4.73 17.19
C ALA A 639 3.90 -6.14 17.80
N ASN A 640 5.06 -6.44 18.37
CA ASN A 640 5.40 -7.73 18.95
C ASN A 640 5.30 -7.68 20.48
N ASN A 641 5.07 -8.85 21.08
CA ASN A 641 4.96 -9.07 22.51
C ASN A 641 4.06 -8.04 23.22
N LEU A 642 2.75 -8.15 22.99
CA LEU A 642 1.77 -7.32 23.67
C LEU A 642 1.72 -7.70 25.15
N ILE A 643 1.93 -6.73 26.03
CA ILE A 643 1.90 -6.95 27.49
C ILE A 643 1.27 -5.77 28.23
N PHE A 644 0.51 -6.04 29.29
CA PHE A 644 0.07 -4.97 30.19
C PHE A 644 1.22 -4.34 30.97
N GLY A 645 1.20 -3.01 31.02
CA GLY A 645 1.92 -2.23 32.02
C GLY A 645 1.10 -2.04 33.29
N PRO A 646 1.76 -1.64 34.40
CA PRO A 646 1.12 -1.41 35.70
C PRO A 646 0.09 -0.27 35.70
N ASP A 647 0.09 0.56 34.65
CA ASP A 647 -0.84 1.67 34.46
C ASP A 647 -2.10 1.28 33.64
N GLY A 648 -2.21 0.00 33.28
CA GLY A 648 -3.32 -0.56 32.49
C GLY A 648 -3.25 -0.26 30.99
N GLY A 649 -2.12 0.25 30.48
CA GLY A 649 -1.84 0.32 29.06
C GLY A 649 -1.28 -1.00 28.52
N ILE A 650 -1.47 -1.27 27.23
CA ILE A 650 -0.83 -2.39 26.54
C ILE A 650 0.41 -1.86 25.83
N TYR A 651 1.55 -2.49 26.07
CA TYR A 651 2.83 -2.11 25.51
C TYR A 651 3.23 -3.07 24.40
N TRP A 652 3.87 -2.54 23.36
CA TRP A 652 4.52 -3.34 22.32
C TRP A 652 5.81 -2.68 21.86
N GLN A 653 6.58 -3.40 21.07
CA GLN A 653 7.78 -2.88 20.42
C GLN A 653 7.62 -2.86 18.92
N SER A 654 8.30 -1.91 18.28
CA SER A 654 8.37 -1.82 16.84
C SER A 654 9.76 -1.39 16.40
N GLY A 655 10.31 -2.08 15.42
CA GLY A 655 11.64 -1.82 14.87
C GLY A 655 11.70 -0.84 13.72
N ILE A 656 12.89 -0.79 13.11
CA ILE A 656 13.16 0.00 11.91
C ILE A 656 12.33 -0.46 10.70
N PHE A 657 12.39 0.31 9.61
CA PHE A 657 11.64 0.15 8.35
C PHE A 657 10.16 0.50 8.40
N LEU A 658 9.49 0.30 9.54
CA LEU A 658 8.06 0.50 9.66
C LEU A 658 7.68 1.99 9.58
N GLN A 659 6.55 2.24 8.94
CA GLN A 659 5.88 3.54 8.91
C GLN A 659 4.50 3.35 9.52
N HIS A 660 4.32 3.86 10.73
CA HIS A 660 3.06 3.84 11.45
C HIS A 660 2.26 5.10 11.17
N ASN A 661 0.93 4.97 11.18
CA ASN A 661 0.01 6.09 11.03
C ASN A 661 -1.34 5.81 11.71
N HIS A 662 -1.42 6.10 13.01
CA HIS A 662 -2.59 5.73 13.82
C HIS A 662 -3.61 6.86 13.91
N GLU A 663 -4.84 6.62 13.47
CA GLU A 663 -5.96 7.53 13.71
C GLU A 663 -6.51 7.37 15.13
N THR A 664 -6.91 8.49 15.73
CA THR A 664 -7.43 8.56 17.10
C THR A 664 -8.50 9.65 17.20
N PRO A 665 -9.52 9.52 18.06
CA PRO A 665 -10.58 10.53 18.19
C PRO A 665 -10.10 11.83 18.87
N TRP A 666 -8.89 11.84 19.41
CA TRP A 666 -8.36 12.92 20.24
C TRP A 666 -7.63 14.02 19.47
N GLY A 667 -7.13 13.75 18.27
CA GLY A 667 -6.22 14.66 17.57
C GLY A 667 -5.79 14.16 16.18
N PRO A 668 -4.81 14.84 15.57
CA PRO A 668 -4.16 14.38 14.34
C PRO A 668 -3.64 12.94 14.49
N SER A 669 -3.55 12.22 13.37
CA SER A 669 -2.98 10.88 13.37
C SER A 669 -1.52 10.86 13.84
N LEU A 670 -1.14 9.81 14.57
CA LEU A 670 0.25 9.58 14.97
C LEU A 670 1.01 8.95 13.80
N THR A 671 1.62 9.78 12.96
CA THR A 671 2.56 9.33 11.93
C THR A 671 3.97 9.23 12.48
N THR A 672 4.59 8.05 12.46
CA THR A 672 5.95 7.85 12.97
C THR A 672 6.66 6.67 12.31
N GLY A 673 7.97 6.82 12.08
CA GLY A 673 8.87 5.74 11.66
C GLY A 673 9.91 5.37 12.72
N SER A 674 9.67 5.76 13.98
CA SER A 674 10.59 5.50 15.07
C SER A 674 10.66 4.01 15.41
N SER A 675 11.89 3.51 15.56
CA SER A 675 12.11 2.22 16.23
C SER A 675 12.00 2.46 17.73
N ALA A 676 10.95 1.94 18.37
CA ALA A 676 10.57 2.33 19.73
C ALA A 676 9.68 1.31 20.44
N MET A 677 9.55 1.53 21.74
CA MET A 677 8.48 1.00 22.56
C MET A 677 7.27 1.92 22.48
N TYR A 678 6.10 1.34 22.34
CA TYR A 678 4.83 2.03 22.22
C TYR A 678 3.88 1.55 23.30
N ARG A 679 2.94 2.42 23.64
CA ARG A 679 1.85 2.15 24.57
C ARG A 679 0.52 2.47 23.91
N PHE A 680 -0.43 1.56 24.02
CA PHE A 680 -1.81 1.71 23.61
C PHE A 680 -2.75 1.65 24.81
N ASP A 681 -3.61 2.66 24.92
CA ASP A 681 -4.74 2.63 25.85
C ASP A 681 -5.99 2.16 25.08
N PRO A 682 -6.41 0.89 25.21
CA PRO A 682 -7.56 0.37 24.47
C PRO A 682 -8.90 1.02 24.86
N ARG A 683 -8.97 1.72 26.00
CA ARG A 683 -10.18 2.47 26.41
C ARG A 683 -10.26 3.84 25.77
N ARG A 684 -9.10 4.46 25.52
CA ARG A 684 -9.00 5.82 24.94
C ARG A 684 -8.67 5.81 23.45
N TYR A 685 -8.25 4.68 22.90
CA TYR A 685 -7.74 4.55 21.53
C TYR A 685 -6.59 5.53 21.25
N THR A 686 -5.68 5.68 22.22
CA THR A 686 -4.49 6.50 22.07
C THR A 686 -3.25 5.62 22.02
N VAL A 687 -2.35 5.97 21.10
CA VAL A 687 -1.02 5.38 20.99
C VAL A 687 -0.01 6.47 21.35
N SER A 688 0.98 6.11 22.16
CA SER A 688 2.08 7.01 22.53
C SER A 688 3.42 6.29 22.42
N LEU A 689 4.45 7.02 21.97
CA LEU A 689 5.82 6.54 22.04
C LEU A 689 6.32 6.67 23.48
N VAL A 690 6.90 5.59 24.02
CA VAL A 690 7.38 5.51 25.41
C VAL A 690 8.88 5.79 25.46
N ALA A 691 9.66 5.01 24.72
CA ALA A 691 11.11 5.13 24.68
C ALA A 691 11.64 4.58 23.34
N GLY A 692 12.71 5.18 22.80
CA GLY A 692 13.37 4.65 21.60
C GLY A 692 14.15 3.36 21.90
N ASN A 693 14.06 2.37 21.01
CA ASN A 693 14.84 1.14 21.06
C ASN A 693 15.04 0.62 19.63
N SER A 694 16.28 0.31 19.23
CA SER A 694 16.68 0.15 17.83
C SER A 694 17.84 -0.85 17.72
N PRO A 695 17.96 -1.61 16.61
CA PRO A 695 17.12 -1.55 15.40
C PRO A 695 15.89 -2.47 15.39
N ASN A 696 15.87 -3.54 16.17
CA ASN A 696 14.73 -4.47 16.22
C ASN A 696 14.34 -4.74 17.67
N PRO A 697 13.70 -3.78 18.35
CA PRO A 697 13.20 -3.98 19.69
C PRO A 697 12.19 -5.13 19.65
N HIS A 698 12.51 -6.19 20.38
CA HIS A 698 11.68 -7.38 20.50
C HIS A 698 11.60 -7.83 21.95
N GLY A 699 10.39 -7.98 22.46
CA GLY A 699 10.13 -8.44 23.81
C GLY A 699 10.17 -7.34 24.87
N THR A 700 9.07 -7.22 25.61
CA THR A 700 8.87 -6.28 26.72
C THR A 700 8.46 -7.04 27.99
N SER A 701 8.94 -6.62 29.15
CA SER A 701 8.43 -7.09 30.44
C SER A 701 8.45 -5.98 31.48
N PHE A 702 7.58 -6.10 32.48
CA PHE A 702 7.60 -5.28 33.69
C PHE A 702 7.99 -6.13 34.89
N ASP A 703 8.80 -5.58 35.79
CA ASP A 703 9.00 -6.20 37.10
C ASP A 703 7.91 -5.79 38.10
N GLN A 704 7.99 -6.33 39.32
CA GLN A 704 7.04 -6.04 40.41
C GLN A 704 7.03 -4.58 40.87
N TRP A 705 8.08 -3.80 40.55
CA TRP A 705 8.16 -2.38 40.87
C TRP A 705 7.64 -1.48 39.74
N GLY A 706 7.29 -2.08 38.60
CA GLY A 706 6.84 -1.39 37.40
C GLY A 706 7.97 -0.88 36.51
N TYR A 707 9.21 -1.35 36.71
CA TYR A 707 10.30 -1.04 35.80
C TYR A 707 10.12 -1.80 34.48
N LEU A 708 10.28 -1.05 33.40
CA LEU A 708 10.10 -1.53 32.04
C LEU A 708 11.43 -2.01 31.47
N TYR A 709 11.47 -3.28 31.05
CA TYR A 709 12.61 -3.91 30.41
C TYR A 709 12.28 -4.24 28.95
N ALA A 710 13.26 -4.04 28.08
CA ALA A 710 13.10 -4.18 26.64
C ALA A 710 14.38 -4.72 26.01
N ASN A 711 14.28 -5.68 25.09
CA ASN A 711 15.45 -6.20 24.39
C ASN A 711 15.46 -5.76 22.93
N ASP A 712 16.63 -5.73 22.30
CA ASP A 712 16.81 -5.66 20.86
C ASP A 712 17.20 -7.03 20.32
N GLY A 713 16.33 -7.60 19.48
CA GLY A 713 16.51 -8.92 18.87
C GLY A 713 17.67 -9.00 17.86
N THR A 714 18.30 -7.87 17.48
CA THR A 714 19.46 -7.88 16.58
C THR A 714 20.78 -7.94 17.34
N GLY A 715 21.03 -6.97 18.22
CA GLY A 715 22.27 -6.81 18.96
C GLY A 715 22.28 -7.44 20.36
N GLY A 716 21.12 -7.92 20.84
CA GLY A 716 20.96 -8.44 22.19
C GLY A 716 21.07 -7.37 23.29
N ARG A 717 20.87 -6.10 22.94
CA ARG A 717 20.90 -4.99 23.90
C ARG A 717 19.61 -5.01 24.72
N SER A 718 19.73 -5.29 26.02
CA SER A 718 18.61 -5.23 26.99
C SER A 718 18.63 -3.96 27.83
#